data_AF-J4G0L7-F1
#
_entry.id   AF-J4G0L7-F1
#
_cell.length_a   1.000
_cell.length_b   1.000
_cell.length_c   1.000
_cell.angle_alpha   90.00
_cell.angle_beta   90.00
_cell.angle_gamma   90.00
#
_symmetry.space_group_name_H-M   'P 1'
#
loop_
_entity.id
_entity.type
_entity.pdbx_description
1 polymer ?
#
loop_
_entity_poly.entity_id
_entity_poly.type
_entity_poly.pdbx_seq_one_letter_code
_entity_poly.pdbx_strand_id
1 'polypeptide(L)'
;MEHEIDGWIAQLSQCKQLSEADVKRLCDKTREILMEESNVQPVRCPVTVCGDIHGQFHDLSELFRIGGNSPDTNYLFMGDYVDRGYYSVETVTLLVALKLRYRDRVTILRGNHESRQITQVYGFYDECLRKYGNANVWRFFTDLFDYLPLTALIENQIFCLHGGLSPSIDTLDHVRGIDRVQEVPHEGPMCDLLWSDPDDRCGWGISPRGAGYTFGQDISEAFNHNNGLTLVARAHQLIMEGYNWSQDRNVVTIFSAPNYCYRCGNQAAIMEMDEKLSYSFLQFDPAPRVGEPLVSRRVPDYFLNASSSDNSAMAEPQAMYATDEYGRPFIILREQAKKTRSHGVEAIKSHILAARTVANIIRTSLGPRGLDKILISPDGDITVTNDGATILSQMEVEHQIAKLLVQLSKSQDDEIGDGTTGVVVLAGALLEQSEALLDRGIHPIRIADGFERACSVAVEHLDRISDRVEFSLSDTSNLIKTAKTSLGSKIVSKEHEKFAEIAVDAVLSVTDFERKDVPFDMIKVDGKVGGSLADTALIKGVLVDKDMSHPQMPSVVRDAKLAILTCPFEPPRPKTKHKLDITSVEEYRRLREYEHDKFQSMIKMVKDTGANLVICQWGFDDEANHLLMQNDLPAVRWVGGPEIELIAIATNGRIVPRFEDLSPEKLGKAGLVREVTFGTTRDKMLVIEECANARTVTVFVRGSNKMIVDEAKRALHDALCAVRNLVVDNRVVYGGGAADISCSLAVAKAADEIPSIEQYAMRAFASALDAVPLALAENSGLSPIETLAEVKSRQVKEGHSTLGIDCLGRGDNDMKEQFVYDPLISKRQQYLLATQLVRAVLKIDDVITAGEAEE
;
A
#
# COMPACT_ATOMS: atom_id res chain seq x y z
N MET A 1 41.07 -29.18 -17.41
CA MET A 1 40.23 -28.10 -16.89
C MET A 1 39.03 -27.87 -17.80
N GLU A 2 39.22 -27.75 -19.11
CA GLU A 2 38.11 -27.66 -20.08
C GLU A 2 37.14 -28.85 -19.98
N HIS A 3 37.65 -30.09 -19.96
CA HIS A 3 36.83 -31.30 -19.76
C HIS A 3 36.00 -31.31 -18.46
N GLU A 4 36.44 -30.60 -17.42
CA GLU A 4 35.71 -30.51 -16.15
C GLU A 4 34.57 -29.48 -16.26
N ILE A 5 34.85 -28.34 -16.90
CA ILE A 5 33.85 -27.30 -17.15
C ILE A 5 32.77 -27.80 -18.12
N ASP A 6 33.15 -28.55 -19.16
CA ASP A 6 32.19 -29.19 -20.08
C ASP A 6 31.28 -30.17 -19.33
N GLY A 7 31.81 -30.89 -18.33
CA GLY A 7 31.04 -31.74 -17.43
C GLY A 7 30.05 -30.96 -16.57
N TRP A 8 30.48 -29.82 -16.00
CA TRP A 8 29.60 -28.91 -15.25
C TRP A 8 28.48 -28.34 -16.13
N ILE A 9 28.81 -27.87 -17.34
CA ILE A 9 27.81 -27.34 -18.29
C ILE A 9 26.80 -28.43 -18.66
N ALA A 10 27.24 -29.66 -18.95
CA ALA A 10 26.36 -30.77 -19.27
C ALA A 10 25.42 -31.13 -18.11
N GLN A 11 25.91 -31.07 -16.87
CA GLN A 11 25.10 -31.28 -15.66
C GLN A 11 24.09 -30.14 -15.47
N LEU A 12 24.53 -28.89 -15.54
CA LEU A 12 23.69 -27.71 -15.35
C LEU A 12 22.61 -27.59 -16.42
N SER A 13 22.92 -27.96 -17.68
CA SER A 13 21.96 -27.99 -18.79
C SER A 13 20.78 -28.96 -18.55
N GLN A 14 20.91 -29.90 -17.60
CA GLN A 14 19.84 -30.79 -17.16
C GLN A 14 19.10 -30.26 -15.91
N CYS A 15 19.28 -28.99 -15.56
CA CYS A 15 18.77 -28.36 -14.34
C CYS A 15 19.24 -29.05 -13.04
N LYS A 16 20.49 -29.55 -13.03
CA LYS A 16 21.09 -30.19 -11.85
C LYS A 16 22.13 -29.28 -11.22
N GLN A 17 21.92 -28.90 -9.97
CA GLN A 17 22.85 -28.06 -9.20
C GLN A 17 24.24 -28.71 -9.05
N LEU A 18 25.30 -27.89 -9.00
CA LEU A 18 26.66 -28.33 -8.68
C LEU A 18 26.86 -28.49 -7.16
N SER A 19 27.91 -29.20 -6.75
CA SER A 19 28.31 -29.25 -5.34
C SER A 19 28.81 -27.89 -4.85
N GLU A 20 28.68 -27.60 -3.54
CA GLU A 20 29.17 -26.33 -2.95
C GLU A 20 30.66 -26.09 -3.28
N ALA A 21 31.48 -27.15 -3.25
CA ALA A 21 32.91 -27.07 -3.56
C ALA A 21 33.17 -26.71 -5.04
N ASP A 22 32.36 -27.24 -5.95
CA ASP A 22 32.47 -26.94 -7.37
C ASP A 22 31.97 -25.54 -7.70
N VAL A 23 30.89 -25.08 -7.05
CA VAL A 23 30.42 -23.68 -7.18
C VAL A 23 31.50 -22.71 -6.72
N LYS A 24 32.14 -22.99 -5.58
CA LYS A 24 33.26 -22.16 -5.09
C LYS A 24 34.39 -22.09 -6.12
N ARG A 25 34.81 -23.24 -6.67
CA ARG A 25 35.88 -23.34 -7.67
C ARG A 25 35.51 -22.62 -8.97
N LEU A 26 34.25 -22.69 -9.38
CA LEU A 26 33.72 -22.00 -10.55
C LEU A 26 33.79 -20.48 -10.35
N CYS A 27 33.31 -19.97 -9.22
CA CYS A 27 33.34 -18.54 -8.90
C CYS A 27 34.78 -18.01 -8.80
N ASP A 28 35.67 -18.73 -8.09
CA ASP A 28 37.07 -18.32 -7.92
C ASP A 28 37.80 -18.16 -9.26
N LYS A 29 37.61 -19.10 -10.20
CA LYS A 29 38.22 -19.04 -11.54
C LYS A 29 37.58 -17.97 -12.42
N THR A 30 36.26 -17.80 -12.33
CA THR A 30 35.57 -16.78 -13.13
C THR A 30 35.95 -15.37 -12.68
N ARG A 31 36.16 -15.18 -11.36
CA ARG A 31 36.69 -13.93 -10.81
C ARG A 31 38.02 -13.52 -11.43
N GLU A 32 38.94 -14.47 -11.66
CA GLU A 32 40.24 -14.19 -12.31
C GLU A 32 40.07 -13.58 -13.70
N ILE A 33 39.05 -14.02 -14.45
CA ILE A 33 38.73 -13.48 -15.78
C ILE A 33 38.08 -12.10 -15.66
N LEU A 34 37.06 -11.98 -14.81
CA LEU A 34 36.28 -10.74 -14.67
C LEU A 34 37.11 -9.59 -14.08
N MET A 35 38.17 -9.88 -13.32
CA MET A 35 39.14 -8.88 -12.85
C MET A 35 39.89 -8.18 -13.99
N GLU A 36 40.08 -8.84 -15.13
CA GLU A 36 40.78 -8.28 -16.30
C GLU A 36 39.85 -7.50 -17.24
N GLU A 37 38.52 -7.62 -17.06
CA GLU A 37 37.53 -6.99 -17.94
C GLU A 37 37.29 -5.52 -17.59
N SER A 38 36.90 -4.71 -18.59
CA SER A 38 36.59 -3.29 -18.38
C SER A 38 35.13 -3.11 -17.99
N ASN A 39 34.78 -2.01 -17.32
CA ASN A 39 33.37 -1.64 -17.11
C ASN A 39 32.63 -1.39 -18.43
N VAL A 40 33.35 -1.06 -19.49
CA VAL A 40 32.83 -0.92 -20.86
C VAL A 40 33.46 -2.02 -21.70
N GLN A 41 32.86 -3.21 -21.67
CA GLN A 41 33.42 -4.40 -22.29
C GLN A 41 33.18 -4.38 -23.82
N PRO A 42 34.23 -4.45 -24.66
CA PRO A 42 34.05 -4.51 -26.10
C PRO A 42 33.47 -5.86 -26.54
N VAL A 43 32.44 -5.81 -27.38
CA VAL A 43 31.77 -7.01 -27.92
C VAL A 43 31.75 -6.92 -29.45
N ARG A 44 32.10 -8.02 -30.12
CA ARG A 44 32.16 -8.09 -31.59
C ARG A 44 30.91 -8.77 -32.15
N CYS A 45 30.49 -8.34 -33.33
CA CYS A 45 29.46 -9.03 -34.09
C CYS A 45 30.04 -10.26 -34.82
N PRO A 46 29.22 -11.29 -35.10
CA PRO A 46 27.81 -11.42 -34.74
C PRO A 46 27.61 -11.69 -33.24
N VAL A 47 26.52 -11.17 -32.65
CA VAL A 47 26.19 -11.36 -31.23
C VAL A 47 24.69 -11.33 -30.99
N THR A 48 24.24 -12.13 -30.03
CA THR A 48 22.86 -12.16 -29.54
C THR A 48 22.79 -11.50 -28.17
N VAL A 49 21.98 -10.44 -28.06
CA VAL A 49 21.80 -9.64 -26.85
C VAL A 49 20.55 -10.09 -26.10
N CYS A 50 20.72 -10.38 -24.82
CA CYS A 50 19.70 -10.90 -23.91
C CYS A 50 19.49 -9.91 -22.76
N GLY A 51 18.22 -9.64 -22.44
CA GLY A 51 17.81 -8.88 -21.27
C GLY A 51 17.63 -9.78 -20.04
N ASP A 52 16.74 -9.36 -19.13
CA ASP A 52 16.50 -10.02 -17.85
C ASP A 52 16.06 -11.49 -17.97
N ILE A 53 16.50 -12.33 -17.02
CA ILE A 53 16.17 -13.76 -16.95
C ILE A 53 15.46 -14.14 -15.63
N HIS A 54 15.80 -13.49 -14.50
CA HIS A 54 15.16 -13.65 -13.19
C HIS A 54 14.98 -15.11 -12.77
N GLY A 55 16.04 -15.92 -12.81
CA GLY A 55 16.01 -17.31 -12.34
C GLY A 55 15.08 -18.27 -13.10
N GLN A 56 14.58 -17.89 -14.28
CA GLN A 56 13.72 -18.72 -15.13
C GLN A 56 14.53 -19.70 -16.00
N PHE A 57 15.16 -20.72 -15.37
CA PHE A 57 16.09 -21.64 -16.03
C PHE A 57 15.55 -22.33 -17.31
N HIS A 58 14.30 -22.77 -17.31
CA HIS A 58 13.71 -23.44 -18.47
C HIS A 58 13.51 -22.48 -19.64
N ASP A 59 13.21 -21.21 -19.35
CA ASP A 59 13.09 -20.17 -20.37
C ASP A 59 14.47 -19.75 -20.90
N LEU A 60 15.51 -19.78 -20.06
CA LEU A 60 16.91 -19.67 -20.51
C LEU A 60 17.32 -20.84 -21.42
N SER A 61 16.85 -22.05 -21.14
CA SER A 61 17.09 -23.22 -22.00
C SER A 61 16.41 -23.07 -23.36
N GLU A 62 15.20 -22.51 -23.38
CA GLU A 62 14.47 -22.17 -24.60
C GLU A 62 15.16 -21.05 -25.39
N LEU A 63 15.68 -20.03 -24.70
CA LEU A 63 16.49 -18.98 -25.30
C LEU A 63 17.67 -19.58 -26.08
N PHE A 64 18.41 -20.53 -25.51
CA PHE A 64 19.51 -21.22 -26.21
C PHE A 64 19.02 -22.13 -27.36
N ARG A 65 17.81 -22.68 -27.27
CA ARG A 65 17.20 -23.44 -28.36
C ARG A 65 16.89 -22.56 -29.57
N ILE A 66 16.53 -21.30 -29.33
CA ILE A 66 16.12 -20.33 -30.35
C ILE A 66 17.32 -19.59 -30.92
N GLY A 67 18.14 -18.98 -30.06
CA GLY A 67 19.33 -18.22 -30.45
C GLY A 67 20.52 -19.09 -30.85
N GLY A 68 20.52 -20.39 -30.51
CA GLY A 68 21.62 -21.31 -30.77
C GLY A 68 22.57 -21.49 -29.57
N ASN A 69 23.35 -22.56 -29.56
CA ASN A 69 24.25 -22.85 -28.44
C ASN A 69 25.64 -22.23 -28.64
N SER A 70 26.29 -21.85 -27.54
CA SER A 70 27.73 -21.58 -27.54
C SER A 70 28.50 -22.89 -27.79
N PRO A 71 29.59 -22.88 -28.60
CA PRO A 71 30.32 -21.71 -29.11
C PRO A 71 29.85 -21.19 -30.48
N ASP A 72 28.82 -21.78 -31.09
CA ASP A 72 28.40 -21.40 -32.45
C ASP A 72 27.76 -20.00 -32.48
N THR A 73 27.17 -19.58 -31.35
CA THR A 73 26.58 -18.25 -31.15
C THR A 73 27.32 -17.48 -30.05
N ASN A 74 27.52 -16.19 -30.25
CA ASN A 74 28.06 -15.30 -29.22
C ASN A 74 26.91 -14.62 -28.47
N TYR A 75 27.05 -14.44 -27.16
CA TYR A 75 26.00 -13.91 -26.30
C TYR A 75 26.48 -12.71 -25.46
N LEU A 76 25.60 -11.73 -25.31
CA LEU A 76 25.72 -10.65 -24.34
C LEU A 76 24.47 -10.67 -23.44
N PHE A 77 24.64 -10.95 -22.16
CA PHE A 77 23.57 -10.89 -21.16
C PHE A 77 23.70 -9.61 -20.33
N MET A 78 22.59 -8.87 -20.17
CA MET A 78 22.61 -7.52 -19.62
C MET A 78 22.41 -7.42 -18.10
N GLY A 79 22.07 -8.51 -17.40
CA GLY A 79 21.90 -8.53 -15.94
C GLY A 79 20.65 -9.28 -15.50
N ASP A 80 20.38 -9.26 -14.19
CA ASP A 80 19.22 -9.86 -13.53
C ASP A 80 19.03 -11.36 -13.87
N TYR A 81 20.01 -12.16 -13.45
CA TYR A 81 20.03 -13.62 -13.63
C TYR A 81 19.32 -14.37 -12.51
N VAL A 82 19.23 -13.74 -11.34
CA VAL A 82 18.72 -14.32 -10.10
C VAL A 82 17.45 -13.61 -9.64
N ASP A 83 16.79 -14.20 -8.63
CA ASP A 83 15.55 -13.75 -8.00
C ASP A 83 14.29 -13.91 -8.86
N ARG A 84 13.12 -13.92 -8.21
CA ARG A 84 11.76 -14.01 -8.79
C ARG A 84 11.41 -15.28 -9.58
N GLY A 85 12.38 -16.05 -10.06
CA GLY A 85 12.22 -17.39 -10.64
C GLY A 85 12.68 -18.49 -9.69
N TYR A 86 12.22 -19.73 -9.92
CA TYR A 86 12.44 -20.86 -9.00
C TYR A 86 13.84 -21.49 -9.05
N TYR A 87 14.64 -21.16 -10.06
CA TYR A 87 15.90 -21.82 -10.38
C TYR A 87 17.04 -20.81 -10.56
N SER A 88 17.14 -19.84 -9.64
CA SER A 88 18.17 -18.81 -9.71
C SER A 88 19.57 -19.41 -9.58
N VAL A 89 19.75 -20.42 -8.71
CA VAL A 89 21.03 -21.13 -8.54
C VAL A 89 21.47 -21.77 -9.85
N GLU A 90 20.63 -22.53 -10.53
CA GLU A 90 20.99 -23.20 -11.78
C GLU A 90 21.22 -22.20 -12.92
N THR A 91 20.39 -21.16 -12.99
CA THR A 91 20.47 -20.09 -14.01
C THR A 91 21.82 -19.37 -13.95
N VAL A 92 22.16 -18.80 -12.78
CA VAL A 92 23.41 -18.06 -12.64
C VAL A 92 24.63 -18.97 -12.74
N THR A 93 24.57 -20.19 -12.21
CA THR A 93 25.68 -21.14 -12.30
C THR A 93 25.96 -21.53 -13.75
N LEU A 94 24.92 -21.75 -14.58
CA LEU A 94 25.07 -22.06 -16.00
C LEU A 94 25.72 -20.90 -16.77
N LEU A 95 25.24 -19.66 -16.57
CA LEU A 95 25.80 -18.48 -17.23
C LEU A 95 27.27 -18.24 -16.86
N VAL A 96 27.62 -18.40 -15.57
CA VAL A 96 29.01 -18.28 -15.09
C VAL A 96 29.88 -19.40 -15.68
N ALA A 97 29.39 -20.63 -15.77
CA ALA A 97 30.11 -21.74 -16.39
C ALA A 97 30.36 -21.50 -17.89
N LEU A 98 29.37 -20.97 -18.61
CA LEU A 98 29.50 -20.59 -20.02
C LEU A 98 30.49 -19.45 -20.22
N LYS A 99 30.46 -18.43 -19.35
CA LYS A 99 31.45 -17.33 -19.35
C LYS A 99 32.87 -17.86 -19.15
N LEU A 100 33.06 -18.76 -18.17
CA LEU A 100 34.37 -19.37 -17.91
C LEU A 100 34.85 -20.22 -19.09
N ARG A 101 33.95 -20.94 -19.76
CA ARG A 101 34.28 -21.84 -20.88
C ARG A 101 34.57 -21.11 -22.19
N TYR A 102 33.82 -20.04 -22.45
CA TYR A 102 33.81 -19.31 -23.72
C TYR A 102 34.04 -17.81 -23.48
N ARG A 103 35.17 -17.48 -22.84
CA ARG A 103 35.56 -16.14 -22.38
C ARG A 103 35.27 -15.02 -23.39
N ASP A 104 35.64 -15.23 -24.66
CA ASP A 104 35.56 -14.23 -25.73
C ASP A 104 34.21 -14.23 -26.48
N ARG A 105 33.31 -15.17 -26.17
CA ARG A 105 32.02 -15.36 -26.86
C ARG A 105 30.81 -15.09 -25.98
N VAL A 106 30.94 -15.24 -24.67
CA VAL A 106 29.88 -14.98 -23.70
C VAL A 106 30.30 -13.81 -22.84
N THR A 107 29.50 -12.75 -22.84
CA THR A 107 29.67 -11.57 -21.98
C THR A 107 28.47 -11.51 -21.04
N ILE A 108 28.74 -11.31 -19.74
CA ILE A 108 27.71 -11.16 -18.71
C ILE A 108 27.95 -9.84 -18.00
N LEU A 109 26.91 -9.02 -17.92
CA LEU A 109 26.92 -7.73 -17.22
C LEU A 109 26.29 -7.85 -15.84
N ARG A 110 26.51 -6.84 -14.99
CA ARG A 110 25.87 -6.71 -13.69
C ARG A 110 24.50 -6.06 -13.84
N GLY A 111 23.46 -6.67 -13.29
CA GLY A 111 22.15 -6.07 -13.07
C GLY A 111 21.97 -5.58 -11.63
N ASN A 112 20.78 -5.07 -11.31
CA ASN A 112 20.49 -4.59 -9.95
C ASN A 112 20.21 -5.77 -8.99
N HIS A 113 19.80 -6.92 -9.51
CA HIS A 113 19.63 -8.16 -8.72
C HIS A 113 20.96 -8.87 -8.42
N GLU A 114 22.07 -8.53 -9.08
CA GLU A 114 23.42 -8.98 -8.72
C GLU A 114 24.02 -8.16 -7.57
N SER A 115 23.28 -8.08 -6.46
CA SER A 115 23.63 -7.31 -5.24
C SER A 115 23.24 -8.06 -3.96
N ARG A 116 23.96 -7.84 -2.87
CA ARG A 116 23.68 -8.54 -1.59
C ARG A 116 22.33 -8.11 -1.01
N GLN A 117 21.99 -6.83 -1.15
CA GLN A 117 20.75 -6.27 -0.60
C GLN A 117 19.51 -6.84 -1.30
N ILE A 118 19.51 -6.89 -2.63
CA ILE A 118 18.35 -7.34 -3.41
C ILE A 118 18.18 -8.87 -3.27
N THR A 119 19.26 -9.64 -3.35
CA THR A 119 19.19 -11.11 -3.24
C THR A 119 18.72 -11.63 -1.88
N GLN A 120 18.84 -10.84 -0.81
CA GLN A 120 18.28 -11.16 0.51
C GLN A 120 16.78 -10.92 0.60
N VAL A 121 16.24 -10.01 -0.21
CA VAL A 121 14.82 -9.65 -0.19
C VAL A 121 14.02 -10.51 -1.17
N TYR A 122 14.59 -10.86 -2.33
CA TYR A 122 13.84 -11.46 -3.45
C TYR A 122 14.13 -12.95 -3.71
N GLY A 123 14.72 -13.64 -2.73
CA GLY A 123 14.66 -15.10 -2.61
C GLY A 123 15.92 -15.88 -3.00
N PHE A 124 16.91 -15.30 -3.68
CA PHE A 124 18.15 -16.04 -4.02
C PHE A 124 18.93 -16.51 -2.79
N TYR A 125 18.95 -15.72 -1.71
CA TYR A 125 19.52 -16.12 -0.42
C TYR A 125 18.84 -17.38 0.13
N ASP A 126 17.52 -17.38 0.18
CA ASP A 126 16.73 -18.50 0.71
C ASP A 126 16.83 -19.74 -0.18
N GLU A 127 16.89 -19.56 -1.50
CA GLU A 127 17.11 -20.65 -2.45
C GLU A 127 18.45 -21.35 -2.18
N CYS A 128 19.52 -20.58 -1.98
CA CYS A 128 20.83 -21.13 -1.63
C CYS A 128 20.79 -21.87 -0.28
N LEU A 129 20.14 -21.29 0.73
CA LEU A 129 20.00 -21.89 2.06
C LEU A 129 19.24 -23.22 1.99
N ARG A 130 18.16 -23.27 1.20
CA ARG A 130 17.32 -24.46 1.00
C ARG A 130 18.06 -25.56 0.24
N LYS A 131 18.81 -25.22 -0.81
CA LYS A 131 19.49 -26.19 -1.70
C LYS A 131 20.79 -26.73 -1.12
N TYR A 132 21.51 -25.94 -0.33
CA TYR A 132 22.83 -26.29 0.21
C TYR A 132 22.86 -26.44 1.74
N GLY A 133 21.78 -26.08 2.44
CA GLY A 133 21.69 -26.12 3.90
C GLY A 133 22.47 -25.01 4.61
N ASN A 134 23.12 -24.11 3.86
CA ASN A 134 23.92 -23.01 4.38
C ASN A 134 24.05 -21.88 3.34
N ALA A 135 24.55 -20.71 3.77
CA ALA A 135 24.63 -19.50 2.94
C ALA A 135 25.95 -19.34 2.16
N ASN A 136 26.83 -20.35 2.10
CA ASN A 136 28.14 -20.20 1.48
C ASN A 136 28.04 -19.98 -0.03
N VAL A 137 27.14 -20.70 -0.71
CA VAL A 137 26.92 -20.54 -2.16
C VAL A 137 26.45 -19.12 -2.49
N TRP A 138 25.52 -18.57 -1.71
CA TRP A 138 25.10 -17.18 -1.83
C TRP A 138 26.30 -16.23 -1.69
N ARG A 139 27.14 -16.41 -0.67
CA ARG A 139 28.36 -15.60 -0.49
C ARG A 139 29.30 -15.67 -1.69
N PHE A 140 29.55 -16.87 -2.22
CA PHE A 140 30.44 -17.05 -3.39
C PHE A 140 29.93 -16.30 -4.62
N PHE A 141 28.62 -16.31 -4.88
CA PHE A 141 28.03 -15.57 -5.98
C PHE A 141 28.03 -14.07 -5.73
N THR A 142 27.64 -13.59 -4.55
CA THR A 142 27.65 -12.15 -4.26
C THR A 142 29.05 -11.56 -4.31
N ASP A 143 30.08 -12.32 -3.90
CA ASP A 143 31.48 -11.90 -4.04
C ASP A 143 31.93 -11.89 -5.51
N LEU A 144 31.38 -12.78 -6.35
CA LEU A 144 31.64 -12.78 -7.80
C LEU A 144 30.94 -11.60 -8.51
N PHE A 145 29.72 -11.25 -8.08
CA PHE A 145 28.92 -10.18 -8.66
C PHE A 145 29.62 -8.83 -8.63
N ASP A 146 30.43 -8.57 -7.61
CA ASP A 146 31.23 -7.34 -7.50
C ASP A 146 32.23 -7.16 -8.66
N TYR A 147 32.60 -8.24 -9.35
CA TYR A 147 33.56 -8.19 -10.46
C TYR A 147 32.88 -8.06 -11.84
N LEU A 148 31.56 -8.21 -11.92
CA LEU A 148 30.83 -8.15 -13.19
C LEU A 148 30.95 -6.77 -13.85
N PRO A 149 31.30 -6.68 -15.14
CA PRO A 149 31.25 -5.44 -15.90
C PRO A 149 29.88 -4.77 -15.83
N LEU A 150 29.86 -3.44 -15.82
CA LEU A 150 28.60 -2.67 -15.75
C LEU A 150 27.93 -2.52 -17.13
N THR A 151 28.74 -2.42 -18.20
CA THR A 151 28.26 -2.09 -19.54
C THR A 151 29.07 -2.82 -20.62
N ALA A 152 28.50 -2.95 -21.81
CA ALA A 152 29.17 -3.45 -22.99
C ALA A 152 29.02 -2.48 -24.17
N LEU A 153 29.96 -2.57 -25.11
CA LEU A 153 29.97 -1.75 -26.30
C LEU A 153 30.14 -2.65 -27.54
N ILE A 154 29.06 -2.80 -28.31
CA ILE A 154 29.04 -3.63 -29.52
C ILE A 154 29.58 -2.81 -30.69
N GLU A 155 30.66 -3.26 -31.31
CA GLU A 155 31.30 -2.65 -32.49
C GLU A 155 31.53 -1.12 -32.37
N ASN A 156 31.76 -0.62 -31.15
CA ASN A 156 31.88 0.81 -30.85
C ASN A 156 30.68 1.67 -31.29
N GLN A 157 29.50 1.09 -31.45
CA GLN A 157 28.31 1.77 -31.98
C GLN A 157 27.06 1.60 -31.11
N ILE A 158 26.93 0.50 -30.36
CA ILE A 158 25.75 0.23 -29.52
C ILE A 158 26.18 0.04 -28.09
N PHE A 159 25.66 0.90 -27.21
CA PHE A 159 25.96 0.88 -25.79
C PHE A 159 24.92 0.04 -25.06
N CYS A 160 25.37 -1.00 -24.37
CA CYS A 160 24.54 -1.98 -23.70
C CYS A 160 24.72 -1.92 -22.18
N LEU A 161 23.62 -1.91 -21.43
CA LEU A 161 23.62 -1.83 -19.97
C LEU A 161 22.34 -2.44 -19.38
N HIS A 162 22.27 -2.61 -18.06
CA HIS A 162 21.06 -3.14 -17.41
C HIS A 162 19.94 -2.11 -17.32
N GLY A 163 20.17 -1.03 -16.56
CA GLY A 163 19.21 0.03 -16.33
C GLY A 163 19.31 1.13 -17.39
N GLY A 164 19.77 2.32 -17.01
CA GLY A 164 19.65 3.52 -17.84
C GLY A 164 20.83 4.45 -17.71
N LEU A 165 20.73 5.64 -18.29
CA LEU A 165 21.79 6.64 -18.23
C LEU A 165 21.85 7.30 -16.85
N SER A 166 22.99 7.90 -16.51
CA SER A 166 23.21 8.63 -15.25
C SER A 166 23.44 10.12 -15.51
N PRO A 167 22.90 11.03 -14.68
CA PRO A 167 23.22 12.47 -14.76
C PRO A 167 24.69 12.78 -14.45
N SER A 168 25.43 11.82 -13.88
CA SER A 168 26.86 11.97 -13.56
C SER A 168 27.78 11.47 -14.68
N ILE A 169 27.22 10.91 -15.77
CA ILE A 169 27.98 10.23 -16.82
C ILE A 169 27.66 10.84 -18.18
N ASP A 170 28.56 11.69 -18.67
CA ASP A 170 28.47 12.25 -20.01
C ASP A 170 29.21 11.43 -21.08
N THR A 171 30.26 10.70 -20.67
CA THR A 171 31.15 9.97 -21.58
C THR A 171 31.38 8.52 -21.17
N LEU A 172 31.70 7.65 -22.13
CA LEU A 172 32.08 6.26 -21.87
C LEU A 172 33.33 6.14 -20.98
N ASP A 173 34.22 7.13 -20.99
CA ASP A 173 35.40 7.16 -20.10
C ASP A 173 35.03 7.34 -18.64
N HIS A 174 33.95 8.07 -18.33
CA HIS A 174 33.43 8.16 -16.96
C HIS A 174 32.99 6.77 -16.46
N VAL A 175 32.33 5.97 -17.31
CA VAL A 175 31.93 4.59 -16.98
C VAL A 175 33.16 3.71 -16.71
N ARG A 176 34.21 3.83 -17.52
CA ARG A 176 35.48 3.10 -17.33
C ARG A 176 36.16 3.43 -15.99
N GLY A 177 35.96 4.64 -15.47
CA GLY A 177 36.54 5.10 -14.21
C GLY A 177 35.77 4.69 -12.94
N ILE A 178 34.60 4.08 -13.05
CA ILE A 178 33.82 3.63 -11.88
C ILE A 178 34.55 2.47 -11.18
N ASP A 179 34.74 2.58 -9.87
CA ASP A 179 35.17 1.43 -9.07
C ASP A 179 34.00 0.45 -8.90
N ARG A 180 34.00 -0.63 -9.67
CA ARG A 180 32.89 -1.61 -9.65
C ARG A 180 33.02 -2.67 -8.55
N VAL A 181 34.21 -2.87 -7.99
CA VAL A 181 34.51 -4.00 -7.07
C VAL A 181 34.07 -3.67 -5.65
N GLN A 182 32.77 -3.45 -5.52
CA GLN A 182 32.08 -3.13 -4.29
C GLN A 182 30.60 -3.49 -4.41
N GLU A 183 29.92 -3.49 -3.28
CA GLU A 183 28.45 -3.54 -3.24
C GLU A 183 27.85 -2.34 -3.98
N VAL A 184 26.70 -2.53 -4.62
CA VAL A 184 26.01 -1.44 -5.32
C VAL A 184 25.63 -0.34 -4.31
N PRO A 185 26.11 0.91 -4.47
CA PRO A 185 25.75 2.00 -3.57
C PRO A 185 24.27 2.38 -3.67
N HIS A 186 23.74 3.04 -2.64
CA HIS A 186 22.37 3.57 -2.65
C HIS A 186 22.18 4.76 -3.61
N GLU A 187 23.25 5.48 -3.95
CA GLU A 187 23.23 6.62 -4.87
C GLU A 187 24.53 6.71 -5.69
N GLY A 188 24.48 7.43 -6.81
CA GLY A 188 25.65 7.72 -7.64
C GLY A 188 25.70 6.91 -8.95
N PRO A 189 26.76 7.10 -9.76
CA PRO A 189 26.79 6.67 -11.15
C PRO A 189 26.59 5.16 -11.36
N MET A 190 27.12 4.33 -10.45
CA MET A 190 26.93 2.87 -10.52
C MET A 190 25.47 2.47 -10.24
N CYS A 191 24.84 3.09 -9.24
CA CYS A 191 23.43 2.85 -8.92
C CYS A 191 22.55 3.29 -10.08
N ASP A 192 22.81 4.48 -10.62
CA ASP A 192 22.05 5.04 -11.73
C ASP A 192 22.08 4.15 -12.97
N LEU A 193 23.25 3.59 -13.34
CA LEU A 193 23.39 2.69 -14.49
C LEU A 193 22.57 1.39 -14.34
N LEU A 194 22.28 0.96 -13.12
CA LEU A 194 21.56 -0.27 -12.81
C LEU A 194 20.05 -0.04 -12.58
N TRP A 195 19.64 1.17 -12.23
CA TRP A 195 18.26 1.46 -11.78
C TRP A 195 17.49 2.52 -12.59
N SER A 196 18.17 3.29 -13.45
CA SER A 196 17.51 4.38 -14.19
C SER A 196 16.64 3.87 -15.33
N ASP A 197 15.59 4.61 -15.69
CA ASP A 197 14.54 4.25 -16.67
C ASP A 197 14.31 5.34 -17.73
N PRO A 198 14.09 5.03 -19.02
CA PRO A 198 13.62 6.02 -19.99
C PRO A 198 12.19 6.44 -19.65
N ASP A 199 11.87 7.71 -19.92
CA ASP A 199 10.53 8.27 -19.77
C ASP A 199 10.27 9.27 -20.91
N ASP A 200 8.99 9.58 -21.15
CA ASP A 200 8.53 10.51 -22.20
C ASP A 200 8.70 11.99 -21.80
N ARG A 201 9.23 12.26 -20.59
CA ARG A 201 9.54 13.61 -20.12
C ARG A 201 10.77 14.18 -20.83
N CYS A 202 10.98 15.48 -20.69
CA CYS A 202 12.22 16.14 -21.10
C CYS A 202 13.17 16.22 -19.89
N GLY A 203 14.46 15.95 -20.10
CA GLY A 203 15.50 16.01 -19.08
C GLY A 203 15.46 14.87 -18.07
N TRP A 204 16.10 15.09 -16.92
CA TRP A 204 16.15 14.14 -15.80
C TRP A 204 14.93 14.27 -14.87
N GLY A 205 14.52 13.16 -14.27
CA GLY A 205 13.49 13.09 -13.24
C GLY A 205 13.83 12.08 -12.17
N ILE A 206 13.18 12.19 -11.01
CA ILE A 206 13.38 11.25 -9.90
C ILE A 206 12.69 9.93 -10.25
N SER A 207 13.42 8.81 -10.08
CA SER A 207 12.89 7.48 -10.32
C SER A 207 11.80 7.12 -9.30
N PRO A 208 10.64 6.59 -9.74
CA PRO A 208 9.62 6.09 -8.83
C PRO A 208 10.06 4.84 -8.06
N ARG A 209 11.18 4.23 -8.44
CA ARG A 209 11.74 3.01 -7.80
C ARG A 209 12.49 3.30 -6.50
N GLY A 210 12.70 4.58 -6.16
CA GLY A 210 13.50 4.98 -4.99
C GLY A 210 15.02 4.90 -5.20
N ALA A 211 15.48 4.45 -6.38
CA ALA A 211 16.88 4.43 -6.81
C ALA A 211 16.99 4.76 -8.30
N GLY A 212 18.08 5.43 -8.70
CA GLY A 212 18.31 5.91 -10.07
C GLY A 212 17.42 7.09 -10.50
N TYR A 213 17.38 7.35 -11.80
CA TYR A 213 16.65 8.48 -12.40
C TYR A 213 15.75 8.03 -13.55
N THR A 214 14.73 8.82 -13.86
CA THR A 214 14.08 8.78 -15.17
C THR A 214 14.77 9.75 -16.13
N PHE A 215 14.95 9.41 -17.40
CA PHE A 215 15.57 10.32 -18.37
C PHE A 215 14.77 10.44 -19.68
N GLY A 216 14.75 11.63 -20.25
CA GLY A 216 14.06 11.98 -21.48
C GLY A 216 14.83 11.70 -22.77
N GLN A 217 14.14 11.85 -23.91
CA GLN A 217 14.71 11.67 -25.24
C GLN A 217 15.94 12.55 -25.49
N ASP A 218 15.89 13.81 -25.04
CA ASP A 218 16.98 14.79 -25.16
C ASP A 218 18.28 14.30 -24.51
N ILE A 219 18.18 13.58 -23.39
CA ILE A 219 19.33 13.00 -22.69
C ILE A 219 19.94 11.86 -23.50
N SER A 220 19.11 10.94 -24.01
CA SER A 220 19.59 9.81 -24.80
C SER A 220 20.24 10.23 -26.12
N GLU A 221 19.65 11.22 -26.81
CA GLU A 221 20.18 11.77 -28.05
C GLU A 221 21.52 12.48 -27.82
N ALA A 222 21.61 13.28 -26.76
CA ALA A 222 22.85 13.96 -26.38
C ALA A 222 23.94 12.95 -26.02
N PHE A 223 23.61 11.92 -25.24
CA PHE A 223 24.56 10.88 -24.86
C PHE A 223 25.06 10.08 -26.07
N ASN A 224 24.15 9.67 -26.96
CA ASN A 224 24.50 8.97 -28.19
C ASN A 224 25.39 9.82 -29.09
N HIS A 225 25.02 11.07 -29.32
CA HIS A 225 25.78 12.00 -30.14
C HIS A 225 27.19 12.25 -29.57
N ASN A 226 27.30 12.51 -28.26
CA ASN A 226 28.58 12.84 -27.62
C ASN A 226 29.56 11.65 -27.62
N ASN A 227 29.05 10.42 -27.61
CA ASN A 227 29.86 9.21 -27.56
C ASN A 227 29.98 8.51 -28.92
N GLY A 228 29.41 9.08 -29.99
CA GLY A 228 29.44 8.49 -31.34
C GLY A 228 28.65 7.19 -31.46
N LEU A 229 27.60 7.03 -30.65
CA LEU A 229 26.74 5.85 -30.60
C LEU A 229 25.50 6.03 -31.47
N THR A 230 24.94 4.91 -31.88
CA THR A 230 23.71 4.84 -32.68
C THR A 230 22.51 4.39 -31.86
N LEU A 231 22.75 3.66 -30.76
CA LEU A 231 21.70 3.02 -29.97
C LEU A 231 22.18 2.76 -28.54
N VAL A 232 21.28 2.98 -27.58
CA VAL A 232 21.37 2.41 -26.23
C VAL A 232 20.46 1.18 -26.15
N ALA A 233 21.03 0.01 -25.91
CA ALA A 233 20.29 -1.22 -25.65
C ALA A 233 20.30 -1.50 -24.15
N ARG A 234 19.13 -1.69 -23.56
CA ARG A 234 18.99 -1.86 -22.11
C ARG A 234 18.00 -2.95 -21.73
N ALA A 235 17.94 -3.25 -20.44
CA ALA A 235 17.05 -4.24 -19.86
C ALA A 235 16.15 -3.60 -18.75
N HIS A 236 15.85 -4.34 -17.67
CA HIS A 236 15.26 -3.87 -16.41
C HIS A 236 13.75 -3.54 -16.40
N GLN A 237 13.19 -2.94 -17.45
CA GLN A 237 11.74 -2.70 -17.53
C GLN A 237 11.02 -3.88 -18.19
N LEU A 238 9.98 -4.41 -17.52
CA LEU A 238 9.11 -5.43 -18.10
C LEU A 238 8.43 -4.89 -19.35
N ILE A 239 8.62 -5.58 -20.48
CA ILE A 239 7.95 -5.28 -21.74
C ILE A 239 7.06 -6.44 -22.17
N MET A 240 5.79 -6.16 -22.46
CA MET A 240 4.79 -7.18 -22.80
C MET A 240 5.13 -7.97 -24.06
N GLU A 241 5.74 -7.34 -25.06
CA GLU A 241 6.17 -7.98 -26.31
C GLU A 241 7.62 -8.47 -26.25
N GLY A 242 8.27 -8.40 -25.08
CA GLY A 242 9.68 -8.79 -24.90
C GLY A 242 10.69 -7.72 -25.35
N TYR A 243 10.32 -6.77 -26.21
CA TYR A 243 11.15 -5.60 -26.49
C TYR A 243 10.30 -4.36 -26.82
N ASN A 244 10.82 -3.16 -26.54
CA ASN A 244 10.16 -1.91 -26.87
C ASN A 244 11.16 -0.84 -27.33
N TRP A 245 10.78 -0.10 -28.37
CA TRP A 245 11.51 1.07 -28.84
C TRP A 245 10.98 2.32 -28.16
N SER A 246 11.88 3.15 -27.62
CA SER A 246 11.54 4.42 -27.00
C SER A 246 12.43 5.55 -27.52
N GLN A 247 12.03 6.80 -27.26
CA GLN A 247 12.85 7.99 -27.53
C GLN A 247 13.31 8.09 -28.99
N ASP A 248 12.36 7.99 -29.92
CA ASP A 248 12.57 7.99 -31.38
C ASP A 248 13.63 6.98 -31.87
N ARG A 249 13.60 5.78 -31.27
CA ARG A 249 14.53 4.66 -31.55
C ARG A 249 15.98 4.89 -31.10
N ASN A 250 16.25 5.87 -30.24
CA ASN A 250 17.56 6.02 -29.60
C ASN A 250 17.80 4.99 -28.48
N VAL A 251 16.72 4.44 -27.90
CA VAL A 251 16.77 3.47 -26.81
C VAL A 251 15.88 2.27 -27.10
N VAL A 252 16.42 1.07 -26.95
CA VAL A 252 15.66 -0.18 -26.97
C VAL A 252 15.74 -0.88 -25.62
N THR A 253 14.59 -1.30 -25.09
CA THR A 253 14.50 -2.15 -23.91
C THR A 253 14.22 -3.58 -24.34
N ILE A 254 15.02 -4.53 -23.86
CA ILE A 254 14.92 -5.97 -24.15
C ILE A 254 14.66 -6.71 -22.84
N PHE A 255 13.68 -7.60 -22.84
CA PHE A 255 13.29 -8.44 -21.72
C PHE A 255 13.24 -9.89 -22.18
N SER A 256 14.08 -10.76 -21.60
CA SER A 256 14.28 -12.13 -22.10
C SER A 256 13.62 -13.21 -21.23
N ALA A 257 12.82 -12.80 -20.23
CA ALA A 257 12.05 -13.69 -19.36
C ALA A 257 10.56 -13.66 -19.76
N PRO A 258 10.05 -14.71 -20.43
CA PRO A 258 8.66 -14.77 -20.86
C PRO A 258 7.77 -15.18 -19.68
N ASN A 259 6.52 -14.74 -19.70
CA ASN A 259 5.58 -14.86 -18.58
C ASN A 259 6.27 -14.55 -17.25
N TYR A 260 6.77 -13.34 -17.13
CA TYR A 260 7.58 -12.88 -16.02
C TYR A 260 6.94 -13.16 -14.66
N CYS A 261 7.75 -13.59 -13.68
CA CYS A 261 7.27 -14.11 -12.39
C CYS A 261 6.19 -15.20 -12.52
N TYR A 262 6.15 -15.89 -13.66
CA TYR A 262 5.17 -16.91 -14.01
C TYR A 262 3.71 -16.41 -14.08
N ARG A 263 3.49 -15.09 -14.15
CA ARG A 263 2.14 -14.49 -14.06
C ARG A 263 1.88 -13.30 -14.98
N CYS A 264 2.91 -12.64 -15.50
CA CYS A 264 2.73 -11.39 -16.25
C CYS A 264 2.21 -11.61 -17.69
N GLY A 265 2.37 -12.81 -18.26
CA GLY A 265 1.88 -13.14 -19.59
C GLY A 265 2.57 -12.41 -20.75
N ASN A 266 3.72 -11.77 -20.52
CA ASN A 266 4.55 -11.17 -21.56
C ASN A 266 5.29 -12.22 -22.39
N GLN A 267 5.68 -11.85 -23.60
CA GLN A 267 6.67 -12.58 -24.39
C GLN A 267 8.08 -12.17 -23.96
N ALA A 268 9.07 -13.00 -24.30
CA ALA A 268 10.47 -12.63 -24.22
C ALA A 268 11.01 -12.29 -25.60
N ALA A 269 12.09 -11.53 -25.66
CA ALA A 269 12.84 -11.30 -26.88
C ALA A 269 14.35 -11.41 -26.66
N ILE A 270 15.06 -11.74 -27.73
CA ILE A 270 16.51 -11.57 -27.89
C ILE A 270 16.78 -10.74 -29.14
N MET A 271 17.83 -9.93 -29.12
CA MET A 271 18.25 -9.13 -30.28
C MET A 271 19.47 -9.77 -30.93
N GLU A 272 19.30 -10.31 -32.13
CA GLU A 272 20.40 -10.84 -32.93
C GLU A 272 21.02 -9.73 -33.77
N MET A 273 22.36 -9.64 -33.76
CA MET A 273 23.12 -8.69 -34.55
C MET A 273 24.10 -9.42 -35.48
N ASP A 274 24.07 -9.05 -36.77
CA ASP A 274 24.99 -9.58 -37.77
C ASP A 274 26.27 -8.73 -37.92
N GLU A 275 27.21 -9.22 -38.73
CA GLU A 275 28.49 -8.52 -39.02
C GLU A 275 28.32 -7.16 -39.72
N LYS A 276 27.11 -6.85 -40.23
CA LYS A 276 26.77 -5.59 -40.90
C LYS A 276 26.02 -4.62 -39.97
N LEU A 277 25.97 -4.91 -38.67
CA LEU A 277 25.21 -4.15 -37.67
C LEU A 277 23.70 -4.12 -37.94
N SER A 278 23.19 -5.04 -38.76
CA SER A 278 21.74 -5.23 -38.90
C SER A 278 21.26 -6.07 -37.73
N TYR A 279 20.21 -5.60 -37.06
CA TYR A 279 19.62 -6.27 -35.92
C TYR A 279 18.19 -6.78 -36.21
N SER A 280 17.86 -7.94 -35.64
CA SER A 280 16.52 -8.52 -35.66
C SER A 280 16.13 -9.02 -34.27
N PHE A 281 14.86 -8.88 -33.92
CA PHE A 281 14.33 -9.39 -32.66
C PHE A 281 13.67 -10.75 -32.89
N LEU A 282 14.09 -11.74 -32.12
CA LEU A 282 13.39 -13.02 -32.02
C LEU A 282 12.58 -13.03 -30.74
N GLN A 283 11.26 -13.04 -30.89
CA GLN A 283 10.32 -13.15 -29.78
C GLN A 283 9.97 -14.61 -29.52
N PHE A 284 9.82 -14.98 -28.25
CA PHE A 284 9.44 -16.32 -27.87
C PHE A 284 8.53 -16.36 -26.66
N ASP A 285 7.68 -17.37 -26.67
CA ASP A 285 6.76 -17.68 -25.58
C ASP A 285 7.45 -18.53 -24.51
N PRO A 286 6.87 -18.65 -23.30
CA PRO A 286 7.44 -19.47 -22.24
C PRO A 286 7.72 -20.90 -22.69
N ALA A 287 8.83 -21.45 -22.21
CA ALA A 287 9.24 -22.81 -22.52
C ALA A 287 8.09 -23.79 -22.21
N PRO A 288 7.80 -24.78 -23.09
CA PRO A 288 6.73 -25.75 -22.85
C PRO A 288 7.02 -26.55 -21.58
N ARG A 289 6.29 -26.26 -20.51
CA ARG A 289 6.39 -27.01 -19.26
C ARG A 289 5.63 -28.31 -19.43
N VAL A 290 6.30 -29.44 -19.16
CA VAL A 290 5.69 -30.76 -19.21
C VAL A 290 4.60 -30.83 -18.14
N GLY A 291 3.36 -30.48 -18.50
CA GLY A 291 2.23 -30.42 -17.57
C GLY A 291 1.27 -29.24 -17.74
N GLU A 292 1.58 -28.20 -18.54
CA GLU A 292 0.74 -27.00 -18.63
C GLU A 292 -0.03 -26.83 -19.97
N PRO A 293 -1.34 -26.49 -19.95
CA PRO A 293 -2.07 -25.98 -21.11
C PRO A 293 -1.79 -24.49 -21.36
N LEU A 294 -1.81 -24.07 -22.63
CA LEU A 294 -1.72 -22.69 -23.12
C LEU A 294 -2.73 -21.77 -22.39
N VAL A 295 -2.25 -20.83 -21.58
CA VAL A 295 -3.08 -19.84 -20.87
C VAL A 295 -3.43 -18.68 -21.79
N SER A 296 -4.70 -18.26 -21.80
CA SER A 296 -5.20 -17.12 -22.58
C SER A 296 -4.77 -15.79 -21.96
N ARG A 297 -4.26 -14.87 -22.80
CA ARG A 297 -3.86 -13.49 -22.46
C ARG A 297 -5.04 -12.69 -21.87
N ARG A 298 -5.09 -12.51 -20.55
CA ARG A 298 -5.77 -11.35 -19.92
C ARG A 298 -4.97 -10.85 -18.72
N VAL A 299 -4.55 -9.60 -18.83
CA VAL A 299 -3.75 -8.87 -17.84
C VAL A 299 -4.68 -8.22 -16.80
N PRO A 300 -4.33 -8.14 -15.51
CA PRO A 300 -5.03 -7.33 -14.52
C PRO A 300 -4.94 -5.82 -14.82
N ASP A 301 -6.05 -5.10 -14.61
CA ASP A 301 -6.27 -3.70 -15.06
C ASP A 301 -5.38 -2.62 -14.43
N TYR A 302 -4.53 -2.94 -13.45
CA TYR A 302 -3.65 -1.93 -12.83
C TYR A 302 -2.30 -1.74 -13.55
N PHE A 303 -2.05 -2.50 -14.62
CA PHE A 303 -0.80 -2.44 -15.41
C PHE A 303 -0.93 -1.69 -16.75
N LEU A 304 -2.08 -1.10 -17.08
CA LEU A 304 -2.30 -0.44 -18.36
C LEU A 304 -2.44 1.09 -18.21
N ASN A 305 -1.34 1.80 -18.48
CA ASN A 305 -1.37 3.18 -18.97
C ASN A 305 -0.59 3.26 -20.28
N ALA A 306 -1.13 2.67 -21.35
CA ALA A 306 -0.90 3.11 -22.73
C ALA A 306 -1.93 2.45 -23.65
N SER A 307 -2.59 3.26 -24.46
CA SER A 307 -3.62 2.87 -25.43
C SER A 307 -3.07 2.14 -26.65
N SER A 308 -3.75 1.11 -27.15
CA SER A 308 -4.32 1.10 -28.52
C SER A 308 -5.15 -0.17 -28.79
N SER A 309 -6.14 0.02 -29.66
CA SER A 309 -7.13 -0.94 -30.17
C SER A 309 -6.58 -1.75 -31.36
N ASP A 310 -6.81 -3.06 -31.44
CA ASP A 310 -7.52 -3.70 -32.58
C ASP A 310 -7.78 -5.22 -32.42
N ASN A 311 -8.65 -5.71 -33.29
CA ASN A 311 -9.38 -6.98 -33.30
C ASN A 311 -8.65 -8.21 -33.92
N SER A 312 -9.20 -9.39 -33.59
CA SER A 312 -9.31 -10.66 -34.37
C SER A 312 -8.22 -11.75 -34.25
N ALA A 313 -8.62 -12.91 -33.72
CA ALA A 313 -8.74 -14.20 -34.43
C ALA A 313 -9.05 -15.35 -33.45
N MET A 314 -10.06 -16.17 -33.76
CA MET A 314 -10.47 -17.36 -33.01
C MET A 314 -9.54 -18.56 -33.27
N ALA A 315 -9.29 -19.38 -32.24
CA ALA A 315 -8.85 -20.77 -32.38
C ALA A 315 -9.59 -21.66 -31.36
N GLU A 316 -10.13 -22.79 -31.83
CA GLU A 316 -11.01 -23.73 -31.11
C GLU A 316 -10.28 -24.58 -30.04
N PRO A 317 -10.91 -24.93 -28.90
CA PRO A 317 -10.32 -25.86 -27.93
C PRO A 317 -10.71 -27.33 -28.21
N GLN A 318 -9.71 -28.22 -28.25
CA GLN A 318 -9.90 -29.67 -28.34
C GLN A 318 -10.57 -30.25 -27.08
N ALA A 319 -11.77 -30.83 -27.28
CA ALA A 319 -12.57 -31.51 -26.26
C ALA A 319 -12.24 -33.01 -26.19
N MET A 320 -12.10 -33.56 -24.97
CA MET A 320 -11.98 -35.00 -24.74
C MET A 320 -13.35 -35.55 -24.28
N TYR A 321 -13.84 -36.56 -24.97
CA TYR A 321 -15.16 -37.17 -24.72
C TYR A 321 -15.03 -38.32 -23.72
N ALA A 322 -15.79 -38.26 -22.63
CA ALA A 322 -15.95 -39.37 -21.68
C ALA A 322 -17.43 -39.71 -21.51
N THR A 323 -17.74 -40.92 -21.05
CA THR A 323 -19.10 -41.41 -20.83
C THR A 323 -19.35 -41.70 -19.36
N ASP A 324 -20.52 -41.28 -18.84
CA ASP A 324 -20.94 -41.66 -17.49
C ASP A 324 -21.38 -43.14 -17.41
N GLU A 325 -21.72 -43.61 -16.20
CA GLU A 325 -22.18 -45.00 -15.94
C GLU A 325 -23.48 -45.38 -16.70
N TYR A 326 -24.18 -44.39 -17.28
CA TYR A 326 -25.38 -44.54 -18.09
C TYR A 326 -25.13 -44.35 -19.59
N GLY A 327 -23.87 -44.25 -20.01
CA GLY A 327 -23.46 -44.13 -21.41
C GLY A 327 -23.71 -42.77 -22.04
N ARG A 328 -23.97 -41.72 -21.25
CA ARG A 328 -24.15 -40.36 -21.77
C ARG A 328 -22.79 -39.69 -21.96
N PRO A 329 -22.48 -39.18 -23.16
CA PRO A 329 -21.22 -38.49 -23.39
C PRO A 329 -21.26 -37.11 -22.73
N PHE A 330 -20.21 -36.78 -21.98
CA PHE A 330 -19.93 -35.43 -21.50
C PHE A 330 -18.49 -35.04 -21.83
N ILE A 331 -18.26 -33.75 -22.00
CA ILE A 331 -16.98 -33.18 -22.41
C ILE A 331 -16.19 -32.81 -21.17
N ILE A 332 -15.00 -33.39 -21.00
CA ILE A 332 -14.07 -33.00 -19.95
C ILE A 332 -13.11 -31.96 -20.54
N LEU A 333 -13.23 -30.71 -20.07
CA LEU A 333 -12.29 -29.63 -20.37
C LEU A 333 -11.07 -29.74 -19.43
N ARG A 334 -9.85 -29.71 -19.99
CA ARG A 334 -8.58 -29.89 -19.24
C ARG A 334 -8.37 -28.84 -18.11
N GLU A 335 -9.06 -27.70 -18.16
CA GLU A 335 -9.08 -26.67 -17.10
C GLU A 335 -9.68 -27.12 -15.76
N GLN A 336 -10.51 -28.18 -15.72
CA GLN A 336 -11.10 -28.66 -14.46
C GLN A 336 -10.11 -29.38 -13.54
N ALA A 337 -8.95 -29.82 -14.05
CA ALA A 337 -7.95 -30.54 -13.27
C ALA A 337 -6.98 -29.64 -12.48
N LYS A 338 -6.86 -28.35 -12.83
CA LYS A 338 -5.95 -27.36 -12.20
C LYS A 338 -6.60 -26.52 -11.09
N LYS A 339 -7.86 -26.82 -10.74
CA LYS A 339 -8.60 -26.11 -9.71
C LYS A 339 -8.51 -26.92 -8.43
N THR A 340 -7.82 -26.40 -7.41
CA THR A 340 -7.92 -26.98 -6.07
C THR A 340 -9.30 -26.63 -5.53
N ARG A 341 -10.13 -27.67 -5.41
CA ARG A 341 -11.49 -27.56 -4.90
C ARG A 341 -11.53 -28.13 -3.51
N SER A 342 -11.62 -27.26 -2.51
CA SER A 342 -12.02 -27.71 -1.17
C SER A 342 -13.54 -27.69 -1.11
N HIS A 343 -14.15 -28.78 -0.65
CA HIS A 343 -15.60 -28.95 -0.67
C HIS A 343 -16.15 -29.48 0.66
N GLY A 344 -17.40 -29.16 0.94
CA GLY A 344 -18.14 -29.63 2.10
C GLY A 344 -17.58 -29.14 3.44
N VAL A 345 -17.62 -30.01 4.44
CA VAL A 345 -17.26 -29.67 5.83
C VAL A 345 -15.77 -29.35 5.98
N GLU A 346 -14.89 -29.95 5.16
CA GLU A 346 -13.45 -29.72 5.23
C GLU A 346 -13.07 -28.30 4.81
N ALA A 347 -13.72 -27.75 3.78
CA ALA A 347 -13.57 -26.35 3.38
C ALA A 347 -13.96 -25.41 4.52
N ILE A 348 -15.13 -25.66 5.14
CA ILE A 348 -15.64 -24.85 6.26
C ILE A 348 -14.68 -24.92 7.46
N LYS A 349 -14.09 -26.08 7.76
CA LYS A 349 -13.09 -26.19 8.83
C LYS A 349 -11.82 -25.41 8.53
N SER A 350 -11.35 -25.42 7.27
CA SER A 350 -10.22 -24.58 6.84
C SER A 350 -10.54 -23.08 7.03
N HIS A 351 -11.75 -22.67 6.69
CA HIS A 351 -12.23 -21.29 6.90
C HIS A 351 -12.23 -20.88 8.37
N ILE A 352 -12.76 -21.75 9.24
CA ILE A 352 -12.77 -21.53 10.69
C ILE A 352 -11.34 -21.42 11.22
N LEU A 353 -10.43 -22.28 10.78
CA LEU A 353 -9.02 -22.23 11.20
C LEU A 353 -8.36 -20.90 10.82
N ALA A 354 -8.55 -20.44 9.59
CA ALA A 354 -8.00 -19.16 9.13
C ALA A 354 -8.56 -17.99 9.97
N ALA A 355 -9.87 -17.96 10.19
CA ALA A 355 -10.52 -16.94 10.98
C ALA A 355 -10.06 -16.93 12.45
N ARG A 356 -9.94 -18.11 13.06
CA ARG A 356 -9.46 -18.27 14.44
C ARG A 356 -8.04 -17.77 14.60
N THR A 357 -7.16 -18.04 13.64
CA THR A 357 -5.77 -17.56 13.67
C THR A 357 -5.71 -16.03 13.69
N VAL A 358 -6.47 -15.37 12.80
CA VAL A 358 -6.56 -13.91 12.76
C VAL A 358 -7.13 -13.34 14.06
N ALA A 359 -8.22 -13.91 14.56
CA ALA A 359 -8.85 -13.50 15.81
C ALA A 359 -7.90 -13.64 17.02
N ASN A 360 -7.11 -14.71 17.09
CA ASN A 360 -6.15 -14.93 18.16
C ASN A 360 -4.99 -13.93 18.15
N ILE A 361 -4.53 -13.51 16.96
CA ILE A 361 -3.49 -12.49 16.83
C ILE A 361 -3.97 -11.18 17.46
N ILE A 362 -5.17 -10.73 17.13
CA ILE A 362 -5.72 -9.45 17.61
C ILE A 362 -6.24 -9.51 19.05
N ARG A 363 -6.56 -10.70 19.59
CA ARG A 363 -7.16 -10.87 20.92
C ARG A 363 -6.34 -10.20 22.03
N THR A 364 -5.02 -10.23 21.90
CA THR A 364 -4.08 -9.61 22.86
C THR A 364 -4.08 -8.08 22.86
N SER A 365 -4.74 -7.45 21.89
CA SER A 365 -4.90 -6.00 21.80
C SER A 365 -6.24 -5.51 22.37
N LEU A 366 -7.08 -6.41 22.89
CA LEU A 366 -8.40 -6.06 23.45
C LEU A 366 -8.31 -5.52 24.88
N GLY A 367 -9.00 -4.42 25.14
CA GLY A 367 -9.19 -3.83 26.47
C GLY A 367 -8.10 -2.83 26.88
N PRO A 368 -8.22 -2.22 28.08
CA PRO A 368 -7.31 -1.16 28.53
C PRO A 368 -5.89 -1.65 28.87
N ARG A 369 -5.72 -2.97 29.01
CA ARG A 369 -4.43 -3.65 29.17
C ARG A 369 -3.98 -4.36 27.88
N GLY A 370 -4.67 -4.10 26.76
CA GLY A 370 -4.30 -4.61 25.45
C GLY A 370 -2.92 -4.09 25.02
N LEU A 371 -2.19 -4.92 24.29
CA LEU A 371 -0.84 -4.61 23.80
C LEU A 371 -0.88 -4.12 22.35
N ASP A 372 -0.06 -3.11 22.06
CA ASP A 372 0.18 -2.64 20.70
C ASP A 372 0.91 -3.70 19.87
N LYS A 373 0.73 -3.65 18.55
CA LYS A 373 1.43 -4.50 17.58
C LYS A 373 2.35 -3.68 16.70
N ILE A 374 3.52 -4.22 16.43
CA ILE A 374 4.47 -3.66 15.46
C ILE A 374 4.19 -4.31 14.11
N LEU A 375 3.95 -3.46 13.12
CA LEU A 375 3.69 -3.84 11.73
C LEU A 375 4.76 -3.20 10.87
N ILE A 376 5.34 -3.99 9.97
CA ILE A 376 6.36 -3.54 9.03
C ILE A 376 5.75 -3.71 7.65
N SER A 377 5.54 -2.61 6.94
CA SER A 377 5.05 -2.65 5.57
C SER A 377 6.09 -3.25 4.63
N PRO A 378 5.70 -3.71 3.42
CA PRO A 378 6.64 -4.15 2.39
C PRO A 378 7.68 -3.08 2.02
N ASP A 379 7.32 -1.80 2.17
CA ASP A 379 8.19 -0.65 1.92
C ASP A 379 9.14 -0.34 3.09
N GLY A 380 9.06 -1.09 4.19
CA GLY A 380 9.88 -0.91 5.39
C GLY A 380 9.35 0.11 6.40
N ASP A 381 8.22 0.77 6.14
CA ASP A 381 7.57 1.66 7.10
C ASP A 381 7.09 0.88 8.33
N ILE A 382 7.46 1.39 9.51
CA ILE A 382 7.08 0.80 10.80
C ILE A 382 5.85 1.52 11.34
N THR A 383 4.81 0.76 11.65
CA THR A 383 3.62 1.23 12.36
C THR A 383 3.49 0.49 13.68
N VAL A 384 3.19 1.22 14.77
CA VAL A 384 2.88 0.63 16.08
C VAL A 384 1.50 1.11 16.48
N THR A 385 0.57 0.18 16.70
CA THR A 385 -0.83 0.52 17.02
C THR A 385 -1.55 -0.62 17.75
N ASN A 386 -2.60 -0.30 18.50
CA ASN A 386 -3.54 -1.28 19.07
C ASN A 386 -4.89 -1.35 18.34
N ASP A 387 -5.12 -0.48 17.36
CA ASP A 387 -6.38 -0.48 16.63
C ASP A 387 -6.48 -1.72 15.73
N GLY A 388 -7.56 -2.50 15.92
CA GLY A 388 -7.80 -3.74 15.21
C GLY A 388 -7.95 -3.55 13.71
N ALA A 389 -8.61 -2.47 13.26
CA ALA A 389 -8.83 -2.21 11.84
C ALA A 389 -7.51 -1.90 11.14
N THR A 390 -6.69 -1.03 11.74
CA THR A 390 -5.35 -0.70 11.24
C THR A 390 -4.46 -1.94 11.21
N ILE A 391 -4.42 -2.72 12.30
CA ILE A 391 -3.64 -3.97 12.37
C ILE A 391 -3.98 -4.90 11.22
N LEU A 392 -5.27 -5.15 11.01
CA LEU A 392 -5.75 -6.09 10.01
C LEU A 392 -5.55 -5.56 8.58
N SER A 393 -5.61 -4.24 8.37
CA SER A 393 -5.42 -3.62 7.05
C SER A 393 -3.97 -3.68 6.57
N GLN A 394 -3.01 -3.60 7.50
CA GLN A 394 -1.58 -3.68 7.18
C GLN A 394 -1.04 -5.11 7.19
N MET A 395 -1.79 -6.06 7.76
CA MET A 395 -1.42 -7.47 7.76
C MET A 395 -1.71 -8.07 6.38
N GLU A 396 -0.66 -8.57 5.71
CA GLU A 396 -0.83 -9.29 4.45
C GLU A 396 -1.49 -10.65 4.70
N VAL A 397 -2.74 -10.79 4.24
CA VAL A 397 -3.53 -12.00 4.40
C VAL A 397 -3.84 -12.63 3.04
N GLU A 398 -3.41 -13.87 2.84
CA GLU A 398 -3.68 -14.62 1.60
C GLU A 398 -5.08 -15.24 1.59
N HIS A 399 -5.47 -15.84 2.73
CA HIS A 399 -6.72 -16.59 2.83
C HIS A 399 -7.96 -15.68 2.71
N GLN A 400 -8.91 -16.06 1.86
CA GLN A 400 -10.07 -15.23 1.53
C GLN A 400 -10.94 -14.87 2.74
N ILE A 401 -11.11 -15.82 3.68
CA ILE A 401 -11.86 -15.56 4.92
C ILE A 401 -11.14 -14.58 5.85
N ALA A 402 -9.81 -14.57 5.85
CA ALA A 402 -9.05 -13.56 6.57
C ALA A 402 -9.28 -12.17 5.96
N LYS A 403 -9.30 -12.04 4.62
CA LYS A 403 -9.66 -10.79 3.93
C LYS A 403 -11.06 -10.30 4.30
N LEU A 404 -12.03 -11.21 4.46
CA LEU A 404 -13.37 -10.84 4.93
C LEU A 404 -13.36 -10.32 6.38
N LEU A 405 -12.50 -10.85 7.27
CA LEU A 405 -12.34 -10.30 8.62
C LEU A 405 -11.70 -8.91 8.62
N VAL A 406 -10.76 -8.64 7.70
CA VAL A 406 -10.20 -7.29 7.50
C VAL A 406 -11.32 -6.32 7.13
N GLN A 407 -12.17 -6.70 6.17
CA GLN A 407 -13.31 -5.88 5.74
C GLN A 407 -14.35 -5.70 6.86
N LEU A 408 -14.59 -6.73 7.67
CA LEU A 408 -15.47 -6.65 8.83
C LEU A 408 -14.99 -5.59 9.83
N SER A 409 -13.70 -5.65 10.20
CA SER A 409 -13.11 -4.71 11.15
C SER A 409 -13.15 -3.27 10.61
N LYS A 410 -12.84 -3.11 9.32
CA LYS A 410 -12.92 -1.80 8.64
C LYS A 410 -14.35 -1.26 8.59
N SER A 411 -15.35 -2.10 8.33
CA SER A 411 -16.76 -1.66 8.30
C SER A 411 -17.23 -1.18 9.67
N GLN A 412 -16.79 -1.84 10.75
CA GLN A 412 -17.06 -1.39 12.12
C GLN A 412 -16.38 -0.04 12.42
N ASP A 413 -15.17 0.18 11.90
CA ASP A 413 -14.44 1.44 12.03
C ASP A 413 -15.14 2.58 11.30
N ASP A 414 -15.48 2.39 10.01
CA ASP A 414 -16.13 3.40 9.18
C ASP A 414 -17.52 3.81 9.74
N GLU A 415 -18.30 2.86 10.26
CA GLU A 415 -19.64 3.13 10.81
C GLU A 415 -19.61 3.68 12.23
N ILE A 416 -18.82 3.09 13.11
CA ILE A 416 -18.89 3.32 14.57
C ILE A 416 -17.60 3.94 15.11
N GLY A 417 -16.44 3.59 14.57
CA GLY A 417 -15.11 4.05 14.99
C GLY A 417 -14.61 3.47 16.31
N ASP A 418 -15.27 2.44 16.83
CA ASP A 418 -14.87 1.71 18.03
C ASP A 418 -15.36 0.25 17.94
N GLY A 419 -14.71 -0.66 18.68
CA GLY A 419 -15.04 -2.08 18.68
C GLY A 419 -14.45 -2.88 17.51
N THR A 420 -13.48 -2.31 16.79
CA THR A 420 -12.79 -2.92 15.63
C THR A 420 -12.14 -4.26 15.98
N THR A 421 -11.54 -4.36 17.17
CA THR A 421 -10.96 -5.61 17.71
C THR A 421 -12.04 -6.57 18.22
N GLY A 422 -13.04 -6.04 18.94
CA GLY A 422 -14.09 -6.84 19.57
C GLY A 422 -14.94 -7.63 18.57
N VAL A 423 -15.30 -7.00 17.44
CA VAL A 423 -16.13 -7.62 16.40
C VAL A 423 -15.44 -8.84 15.76
N VAL A 424 -14.12 -8.77 15.56
CA VAL A 424 -13.34 -9.87 14.96
C VAL A 424 -13.10 -10.99 15.97
N VAL A 425 -12.84 -10.67 17.25
CA VAL A 425 -12.74 -11.68 18.32
C VAL A 425 -14.07 -12.45 18.45
N LEU A 426 -15.20 -11.75 18.43
CA LEU A 426 -16.52 -12.38 18.48
C LEU A 426 -16.79 -13.26 17.25
N ALA A 427 -16.48 -12.78 16.04
CA ALA A 427 -16.65 -13.56 14.81
C ALA A 427 -15.78 -14.83 14.82
N GLY A 428 -14.53 -14.74 15.28
CA GLY A 428 -13.64 -15.88 15.45
C GLY A 428 -14.17 -16.90 16.45
N ALA A 429 -14.68 -16.45 17.60
CA ALA A 429 -15.27 -17.31 18.62
C ALA A 429 -16.54 -18.02 18.12
N LEU A 430 -17.41 -17.32 17.37
CA LEU A 430 -18.60 -17.92 16.76
C LEU A 430 -18.24 -19.01 15.74
N LEU A 431 -17.22 -18.78 14.92
CA LEU A 431 -16.71 -19.77 13.97
C LEU A 431 -16.10 -20.99 14.68
N GLU A 432 -15.33 -20.77 15.76
CA GLU A 432 -14.79 -21.86 16.58
C GLU A 432 -15.89 -22.70 17.23
N GLN A 433 -16.93 -22.07 17.79
CA GLN A 433 -18.07 -22.81 18.35
C GLN A 433 -18.86 -23.55 17.26
N SER A 434 -18.84 -23.06 16.02
CA SER A 434 -19.47 -23.75 14.88
C SER A 434 -18.75 -25.06 14.54
N GLU A 435 -17.41 -25.12 14.66
CA GLU A 435 -16.62 -26.33 14.42
C GLU A 435 -17.12 -27.50 15.29
N ALA A 436 -17.31 -27.25 16.59
CA ALA A 436 -17.82 -28.26 17.53
C ALA A 436 -19.23 -28.75 17.19
N LEU A 437 -20.07 -27.91 16.58
CA LEU A 437 -21.41 -28.30 16.14
C LEU A 437 -21.38 -29.09 14.82
N LEU A 438 -20.47 -28.74 13.91
CA LEU A 438 -20.23 -29.47 12.66
C LEU A 438 -19.74 -30.88 12.95
N ASP A 439 -18.84 -31.06 13.93
CA ASP A 439 -18.35 -32.37 14.37
C ASP A 439 -19.45 -33.27 14.95
N ARG A 440 -20.50 -32.64 15.50
CA ARG A 440 -21.70 -33.34 15.98
C ARG A 440 -22.71 -33.64 14.86
N GLY A 441 -22.39 -33.30 13.62
CA GLY A 441 -23.22 -33.55 12.44
C GLY A 441 -24.34 -32.53 12.22
N ILE A 442 -24.28 -31.35 12.85
CA ILE A 442 -25.27 -30.28 12.62
C ILE A 442 -24.94 -29.56 11.32
N HIS A 443 -25.94 -29.39 10.45
CA HIS A 443 -25.75 -28.75 9.14
C HIS A 443 -25.36 -27.25 9.27
N PRO A 444 -24.38 -26.73 8.49
CA PRO A 444 -23.89 -25.35 8.59
C PRO A 444 -25.00 -24.28 8.52
N ILE A 445 -25.94 -24.43 7.59
CA ILE A 445 -27.10 -23.51 7.45
C ILE A 445 -27.96 -23.47 8.72
N ARG A 446 -28.17 -24.61 9.40
CA ARG A 446 -28.95 -24.65 10.64
C ARG A 446 -28.22 -23.97 11.80
N ILE A 447 -26.89 -24.04 11.82
CA ILE A 447 -26.07 -23.28 12.77
C ILE A 447 -26.23 -21.78 12.49
N ALA A 448 -26.12 -21.36 11.22
CA ALA A 448 -26.25 -19.97 10.82
C ALA A 448 -27.63 -19.38 11.16
N ASP A 449 -28.72 -20.11 10.87
CA ASP A 449 -30.09 -19.68 11.22
C ASP A 449 -30.27 -19.58 12.74
N GLY A 450 -29.70 -20.54 13.49
CA GLY A 450 -29.71 -20.51 14.96
C GLY A 450 -28.92 -19.34 15.56
N PHE A 451 -27.79 -18.98 14.96
CA PHE A 451 -27.01 -17.80 15.35
C PHE A 451 -27.74 -16.48 15.03
N GLU A 452 -28.44 -16.38 13.89
CA GLU A 452 -29.24 -15.20 13.55
C GLU A 452 -30.37 -14.98 14.57
N ARG A 453 -31.02 -16.07 15.01
CA ARG A 453 -32.01 -16.04 16.08
C ARG A 453 -31.40 -15.68 17.44
N ALA A 454 -30.25 -16.26 17.79
CA ALA A 454 -29.53 -15.94 19.02
C ALA A 454 -29.13 -14.45 19.07
N CYS A 455 -28.60 -13.92 17.97
CA CYS A 455 -28.22 -12.52 17.82
C CYS A 455 -29.44 -11.61 18.01
N SER A 456 -30.59 -11.95 17.44
CA SER A 456 -31.84 -11.18 17.63
C SER A 456 -32.24 -11.08 19.10
N VAL A 457 -32.14 -12.19 19.85
CA VAL A 457 -32.40 -12.21 21.30
C VAL A 457 -31.37 -11.38 22.07
N ALA A 458 -30.09 -11.48 21.71
CA ALA A 458 -29.03 -10.69 22.34
C ALA A 458 -29.23 -9.19 22.12
N VAL A 459 -29.55 -8.77 20.89
CA VAL A 459 -29.82 -7.36 20.56
C VAL A 459 -31.06 -6.83 21.30
N GLU A 460 -32.16 -7.60 21.35
CA GLU A 460 -33.33 -7.21 22.12
C GLU A 460 -33.02 -7.08 23.62
N HIS A 461 -32.18 -7.98 24.15
CA HIS A 461 -31.72 -7.91 25.53
C HIS A 461 -30.83 -6.68 25.80
N LEU A 462 -29.94 -6.32 24.87
CA LEU A 462 -29.13 -5.09 24.95
C LEU A 462 -30.03 -3.84 25.06
N ASP A 463 -31.08 -3.75 24.25
CA ASP A 463 -32.04 -2.64 24.32
C ASP A 463 -32.71 -2.56 25.71
N ARG A 464 -33.04 -3.70 26.33
CA ARG A 464 -33.67 -3.75 27.66
C ARG A 464 -32.74 -3.36 28.80
N ILE A 465 -31.46 -3.73 28.73
CA ILE A 465 -30.47 -3.42 29.79
C ILE A 465 -29.78 -2.07 29.58
N SER A 466 -30.07 -1.37 28.48
CA SER A 466 -29.48 -0.08 28.18
C SER A 466 -29.87 0.99 29.20
N ASP A 467 -28.91 1.82 29.57
CA ASP A 467 -29.10 3.03 30.38
C ASP A 467 -28.95 4.27 29.48
N ARG A 468 -29.29 5.45 29.99
CA ARG A 468 -29.12 6.71 29.27
C ARG A 468 -28.09 7.59 29.94
N VAL A 469 -27.16 8.10 29.14
CA VAL A 469 -26.24 9.14 29.57
C VAL A 469 -26.82 10.49 29.16
N GLU A 470 -27.23 11.28 30.14
CA GLU A 470 -27.67 12.65 29.88
C GLU A 470 -26.45 13.55 29.66
N PHE A 471 -26.54 14.41 28.64
CA PHE A 471 -25.59 15.48 28.40
C PHE A 471 -26.36 16.75 27.99
N SER A 472 -25.77 17.91 28.28
CA SER A 472 -26.30 19.19 27.84
C SER A 472 -25.17 20.07 27.31
N LEU A 473 -25.49 21.10 26.53
CA LEU A 473 -24.48 22.07 26.07
C LEU A 473 -23.75 22.77 27.23
N SER A 474 -24.36 22.82 28.41
CA SER A 474 -23.76 23.36 29.64
C SER A 474 -22.99 22.33 30.48
N ASP A 475 -23.30 21.05 30.33
CA ASP A 475 -22.68 19.96 31.08
C ASP A 475 -22.25 18.84 30.12
N THR A 476 -20.98 18.91 29.73
CA THR A 476 -20.30 17.97 28.85
C THR A 476 -19.47 16.96 29.64
N SER A 477 -19.58 16.94 30.98
CA SER A 477 -18.73 16.12 31.85
C SER A 477 -18.81 14.63 31.52
N ASN A 478 -20.00 14.13 31.18
CA ASN A 478 -20.20 12.75 30.79
C ASN A 478 -19.54 12.42 29.44
N LEU A 479 -19.63 13.32 28.44
CA LEU A 479 -18.97 13.13 27.14
C LEU A 479 -17.44 13.11 27.28
N ILE A 480 -16.90 13.99 28.13
CA ILE A 480 -15.46 14.02 28.43
C ILE A 480 -15.03 12.71 29.09
N LYS A 481 -15.83 12.17 30.03
CA LYS A 481 -15.55 10.85 30.62
C LYS A 481 -15.55 9.75 29.57
N THR A 482 -16.48 9.77 28.60
CA THR A 482 -16.52 8.79 27.50
C THR A 482 -15.22 8.83 26.70
N ALA A 483 -14.83 10.02 26.25
CA ALA A 483 -13.62 10.21 25.47
C ALA A 483 -12.39 9.79 26.27
N LYS A 484 -12.32 10.09 27.58
CA LYS A 484 -11.24 9.65 28.47
C LYS A 484 -11.13 8.12 28.53
N THR A 485 -12.25 7.40 28.57
CA THR A 485 -12.26 5.93 28.57
C THR A 485 -11.69 5.38 27.26
N SER A 486 -12.10 5.92 26.11
CA SER A 486 -11.56 5.53 24.78
C SER A 486 -10.06 5.82 24.63
N LEU A 487 -9.59 6.96 25.16
CA LEU A 487 -8.19 7.39 25.08
C LEU A 487 -7.28 6.71 26.12
N GLY A 488 -7.85 6.14 27.18
CA GLY A 488 -7.12 5.65 28.35
C GLY A 488 -6.21 4.45 28.08
N SER A 489 -6.49 3.67 27.03
CA SER A 489 -5.73 2.48 26.63
C SER A 489 -4.63 2.76 25.60
N LYS A 490 -4.44 4.02 25.20
CA LYS A 490 -3.60 4.40 24.05
C LYS A 490 -2.37 5.20 24.46
N ILE A 491 -1.48 5.48 23.50
CA ILE A 491 -0.25 6.27 23.73
C ILE A 491 -0.53 7.67 24.29
N VAL A 492 -1.71 8.22 23.97
CA VAL A 492 -2.20 9.52 24.43
C VAL A 492 -2.71 9.51 25.88
N SER A 493 -2.70 8.37 26.57
CA SER A 493 -3.16 8.21 27.95
C SER A 493 -2.57 9.24 28.93
N LYS A 494 -1.32 9.66 28.73
CA LYS A 494 -0.67 10.67 29.58
C LYS A 494 -1.35 12.05 29.52
N GLU A 495 -1.86 12.44 28.36
CA GLU A 495 -2.48 13.75 28.10
C GLU A 495 -3.97 13.60 27.71
N HIS A 496 -4.59 12.48 28.10
CA HIS A 496 -5.94 12.12 27.66
C HIS A 496 -7.03 13.10 28.12
N GLU A 497 -6.80 13.91 29.16
CA GLU A 497 -7.75 14.94 29.58
C GLU A 497 -7.91 16.02 28.50
N LYS A 498 -6.78 16.53 28.02
CA LYS A 498 -6.74 17.53 26.96
C LYS A 498 -7.29 16.98 25.65
N PHE A 499 -6.93 15.75 25.28
CA PHE A 499 -7.45 15.11 24.08
C PHE A 499 -8.96 14.86 24.17
N ALA A 500 -9.48 14.48 25.34
CA ALA A 500 -10.91 14.29 25.56
C ALA A 500 -11.69 15.61 25.42
N GLU A 501 -11.19 16.69 26.02
CA GLU A 501 -11.77 18.03 25.88
C GLU A 501 -11.78 18.48 24.41
N ILE A 502 -10.66 18.33 23.70
CA ILE A 502 -10.54 18.65 22.27
C ILE A 502 -11.54 17.86 21.43
N ALA A 503 -11.68 16.54 21.68
CA ALA A 503 -12.60 15.70 20.93
C ALA A 503 -14.06 16.12 21.15
N VAL A 504 -14.44 16.41 22.39
CA VAL A 504 -15.79 16.86 22.73
C VAL A 504 -16.09 18.23 22.12
N ASP A 505 -15.17 19.19 22.25
CA ASP A 505 -15.32 20.52 21.68
C ASP A 505 -15.39 20.49 20.15
N ALA A 506 -14.59 19.63 19.50
CA ALA A 506 -14.60 19.46 18.05
C ALA A 506 -15.95 18.91 17.56
N VAL A 507 -16.45 17.83 18.18
CA VAL A 507 -17.75 17.23 17.81
C VAL A 507 -18.88 18.22 18.05
N LEU A 508 -18.97 18.84 19.24
CA LEU A 508 -20.05 19.78 19.55
C LEU A 508 -20.05 21.03 18.66
N SER A 509 -18.91 21.43 18.12
CA SER A 509 -18.81 22.57 17.21
C SER A 509 -19.42 22.28 15.83
N VAL A 510 -19.41 21.02 15.38
CA VAL A 510 -19.91 20.63 14.04
C VAL A 510 -21.30 19.97 14.08
N THR A 511 -21.74 19.51 15.25
CA THR A 511 -23.03 18.82 15.43
C THR A 511 -24.22 19.65 14.99
N ASP A 512 -25.11 19.03 14.22
CA ASP A 512 -26.47 19.52 13.99
C ASP A 512 -27.43 18.86 14.99
N PHE A 513 -27.83 19.62 16.02
CA PHE A 513 -28.71 19.13 17.07
C PHE A 513 -30.14 18.82 16.60
N GLU A 514 -30.61 19.41 15.49
CA GLU A 514 -31.95 19.12 14.97
C GLU A 514 -31.95 17.76 14.26
N ARG A 515 -30.90 17.48 13.49
CA ARG A 515 -30.73 16.22 12.75
C ARG A 515 -30.10 15.10 13.59
N LYS A 516 -29.49 15.43 14.73
CA LYS A 516 -28.63 14.54 15.53
C LYS A 516 -27.56 13.87 14.66
N ASP A 517 -26.88 14.68 13.88
CA ASP A 517 -25.85 14.22 12.95
C ASP A 517 -24.56 15.02 13.14
N VAL A 518 -23.43 14.36 12.91
CA VAL A 518 -22.09 14.91 13.10
C VAL A 518 -21.31 14.71 11.79
N PRO A 519 -21.22 15.75 10.94
CA PRO A 519 -20.49 15.64 9.68
C PRO A 519 -18.98 15.64 9.93
N PHE A 520 -18.36 14.46 9.89
CA PHE A 520 -16.93 14.29 10.09
C PHE A 520 -16.07 15.03 9.06
N ASP A 521 -16.58 15.24 7.84
CA ASP A 521 -15.91 16.01 6.80
C ASP A 521 -15.58 17.44 7.25
N MET A 522 -16.29 17.98 8.24
CA MET A 522 -16.03 19.31 8.80
C MET A 522 -14.94 19.33 9.89
N ILE A 523 -14.46 18.16 10.33
CA ILE A 523 -13.40 18.00 11.31
C ILE A 523 -12.14 17.51 10.60
N LYS A 524 -11.18 18.40 10.36
CA LYS A 524 -9.86 18.01 9.85
C LYS A 524 -8.97 17.60 11.01
N VAL A 525 -8.38 16.41 10.98
CA VAL A 525 -7.33 16.01 11.92
C VAL A 525 -6.00 16.04 11.20
N ASP A 526 -5.20 17.06 11.49
CA ASP A 526 -3.87 17.23 10.90
C ASP A 526 -2.80 17.12 11.99
N GLY A 527 -1.56 16.88 11.61
CA GLY A 527 -0.50 16.75 12.59
C GLY A 527 0.88 16.68 12.00
N LYS A 528 1.81 17.30 12.71
CA LYS A 528 3.19 17.53 12.27
C LYS A 528 4.16 17.15 13.36
N VAL A 529 5.29 16.58 12.95
CA VAL A 529 6.36 16.18 13.87
C VAL A 529 7.00 17.41 14.51
N GLY A 530 7.39 17.28 15.78
CA GLY A 530 8.02 18.31 16.58
C GLY A 530 7.21 18.69 17.81
N GLY A 531 7.87 19.05 18.90
CA GLY A 531 7.21 19.34 20.18
C GLY A 531 6.74 18.08 20.90
N SER A 532 5.73 18.23 21.75
CA SER A 532 5.15 17.19 22.59
C SER A 532 3.66 17.00 22.30
N LEU A 533 3.08 15.88 22.76
CA LEU A 533 1.63 15.65 22.68
C LEU A 533 0.82 16.77 23.38
N ALA A 534 1.40 17.39 24.41
CA ALA A 534 0.79 18.50 25.14
C ALA A 534 0.64 19.77 24.29
N ASP A 535 1.37 19.91 23.17
CA ASP A 535 1.27 21.07 22.28
C ASP A 535 0.08 20.95 21.28
N THR A 536 -0.63 19.81 21.29
CA THR A 536 -1.82 19.58 20.47
C THR A 536 -2.91 20.62 20.78
N ALA A 537 -3.57 21.15 19.76
CA ALA A 537 -4.57 22.21 19.94
C ALA A 537 -5.75 22.08 18.98
N LEU A 538 -6.93 22.53 19.43
CA LEU A 538 -8.11 22.70 18.60
C LEU A 538 -8.10 24.09 17.97
N ILE A 539 -8.13 24.15 16.65
CA ILE A 539 -8.20 25.38 15.87
C ILE A 539 -9.64 25.52 15.35
N LYS A 540 -10.31 26.61 15.74
CA LYS A 540 -11.66 26.95 15.26
C LYS A 540 -11.57 27.62 13.89
N GLY A 541 -11.33 26.78 12.88
CA GLY A 541 -11.17 27.16 11.49
C GLY A 541 -10.34 26.12 10.74
N VAL A 542 -9.53 26.57 9.79
CA VAL A 542 -8.77 25.69 8.89
C VAL A 542 -7.27 25.90 9.04
N LEU A 543 -6.55 24.79 9.20
CA LEU A 543 -5.09 24.74 9.12
C LEU A 543 -4.67 24.21 7.75
N VAL A 544 -3.71 24.89 7.13
CA VAL A 544 -3.12 24.53 5.83
C VAL A 544 -1.61 24.42 5.99
N ASP A 545 -1.01 23.32 5.52
CA ASP A 545 0.44 23.13 5.54
C ASP A 545 1.12 23.87 4.37
N LYS A 546 0.96 25.20 4.38
CA LYS A 546 1.53 26.14 3.41
C LYS A 546 1.94 27.44 4.11
N ASP A 547 2.96 28.06 3.54
CA ASP A 547 3.47 29.39 3.91
C ASP A 547 2.93 30.47 2.96
N MET A 548 3.17 31.73 3.33
CA MET A 548 2.93 32.84 2.40
C MET A 548 3.88 32.73 1.22
N SER A 549 3.38 32.95 0.00
CA SER A 549 4.14 32.71 -1.23
C SER A 549 5.42 33.53 -1.40
N HIS A 550 5.49 34.72 -0.80
CA HIS A 550 6.71 35.54 -0.80
C HIS A 550 7.15 35.88 0.64
N PRO A 551 8.45 35.76 1.00
CA PRO A 551 8.92 36.02 2.36
C PRO A 551 8.68 37.44 2.90
N GLN A 552 8.49 38.42 2.01
CA GLN A 552 8.18 39.82 2.36
C GLN A 552 6.68 40.09 2.51
N MET A 553 5.80 39.12 2.20
CA MET A 553 4.37 39.27 2.46
C MET A 553 4.11 39.30 3.98
N PRO A 554 3.08 40.02 4.43
CA PRO A 554 2.72 40.08 5.84
C PRO A 554 2.33 38.69 6.35
N SER A 555 2.90 38.30 7.49
CA SER A 555 2.59 37.03 8.15
C SER A 555 1.23 37.01 8.86
N VAL A 556 0.59 38.17 9.01
CA VAL A 556 -0.72 38.31 9.66
C VAL A 556 -1.62 39.23 8.84
N VAL A 557 -2.83 38.76 8.54
CA VAL A 557 -3.89 39.50 7.85
C VAL A 557 -5.12 39.53 8.76
N ARG A 558 -5.63 40.74 9.05
CA ARG A 558 -6.86 40.95 9.85
C ARG A 558 -8.02 41.34 8.95
N ASP A 559 -9.24 40.96 9.34
CA ASP A 559 -10.47 41.15 8.55
C ASP A 559 -10.29 40.63 7.12
N ALA A 560 -9.88 39.37 7.02
CA ALA A 560 -9.53 38.72 5.77
C ALA A 560 -10.77 38.47 4.89
N LYS A 561 -10.73 39.01 3.68
CA LYS A 561 -11.60 38.73 2.55
C LYS A 561 -10.84 37.88 1.54
N LEU A 562 -11.10 36.58 1.57
CA LEU A 562 -10.33 35.58 0.85
C LEU A 562 -10.90 35.38 -0.56
N ALA A 563 -10.05 35.53 -1.57
CA ALA A 563 -10.32 35.07 -2.92
C ALA A 563 -9.87 33.61 -3.04
N ILE A 564 -10.83 32.69 -3.14
CA ILE A 564 -10.58 31.25 -3.26
C ILE A 564 -10.63 30.87 -4.74
N LEU A 565 -9.46 30.56 -5.31
CA LEU A 565 -9.28 30.41 -6.76
C LEU A 565 -8.78 29.02 -7.13
N THR A 566 -9.37 28.41 -8.17
CA THR A 566 -8.83 27.20 -8.80
C THR A 566 -8.12 27.48 -10.11
N CYS A 567 -8.09 28.73 -10.58
CA CYS A 567 -7.25 29.15 -11.70
C CYS A 567 -5.85 29.56 -11.21
N PRO A 568 -4.78 29.19 -11.95
CA PRO A 568 -3.44 29.70 -11.67
C PRO A 568 -3.31 31.18 -12.07
N PHE A 569 -2.40 31.91 -11.43
CA PHE A 569 -1.94 33.20 -11.96
C PHE A 569 -0.87 32.93 -13.02
N GLU A 570 -1.34 32.65 -14.23
CA GLU A 570 -0.50 32.44 -15.41
C GLU A 570 -1.15 33.13 -16.62
N PRO A 571 -0.37 33.55 -17.62
CA PRO A 571 -0.93 34.04 -18.88
C PRO A 571 -1.85 32.97 -19.48
N PRO A 572 -3.01 33.34 -20.02
CA PRO A 572 -4.01 32.37 -20.47
C PRO A 572 -3.45 31.50 -21.59
N ARG A 573 -3.26 30.21 -21.31
CA ARG A 573 -2.84 29.20 -22.30
C ARG A 573 -4.05 28.43 -22.81
N PRO A 574 -4.15 28.18 -24.14
CA PRO A 574 -5.17 27.29 -24.65
C PRO A 574 -4.96 25.86 -24.11
N LYS A 575 -6.04 25.16 -23.75
CA LYS A 575 -5.98 23.78 -23.25
C LYS A 575 -5.57 22.77 -24.33
N THR A 576 -5.62 23.16 -25.60
CA THR A 576 -5.16 22.37 -26.74
C THR A 576 -3.66 22.58 -26.96
N LYS A 577 -2.94 21.56 -27.45
CA LYS A 577 -1.53 21.70 -27.88
C LYS A 577 -1.42 22.87 -28.86
N HIS A 578 -0.77 23.95 -28.44
CA HIS A 578 -0.54 25.14 -29.26
C HIS A 578 0.96 25.41 -29.31
N LYS A 579 1.49 25.56 -30.52
CA LYS A 579 2.87 26.01 -30.75
C LYS A 579 2.82 27.51 -31.04
N LEU A 580 3.50 28.30 -30.23
CA LEU A 580 3.64 29.73 -30.46
C LEU A 580 5.00 29.95 -31.15
N ASP A 581 4.96 30.08 -32.47
CA ASP A 581 6.16 30.27 -33.28
C ASP A 581 6.52 31.77 -33.30
N ILE A 582 7.64 32.12 -32.67
CA ILE A 582 8.14 33.51 -32.61
C ILE A 582 9.15 33.69 -33.73
N THR A 583 8.82 34.49 -34.74
CA THR A 583 9.68 34.68 -35.92
C THR A 583 10.60 35.89 -35.82
N SER A 584 10.26 36.85 -34.96
CA SER A 584 10.99 38.11 -34.82
C SER A 584 11.24 38.52 -33.37
N VAL A 585 12.30 39.31 -33.15
CA VAL A 585 12.62 39.89 -31.83
C VAL A 585 11.54 40.88 -31.36
N GLU A 586 10.86 41.54 -32.29
CA GLU A 586 9.75 42.45 -31.96
C GLU A 586 8.53 41.70 -31.42
N GLU A 587 8.18 40.55 -32.00
CA GLU A 587 7.11 39.68 -31.49
C GLU A 587 7.42 39.19 -30.07
N TYR A 588 8.67 38.82 -29.80
CA TYR A 588 9.10 38.44 -28.45
C TYR A 588 8.91 39.58 -27.44
N ARG A 589 9.24 40.83 -27.81
CA ARG A 589 9.02 41.99 -26.93
C ARG A 589 7.53 42.24 -26.67
N ARG A 590 6.69 42.17 -27.71
CA ARG A 590 5.22 42.31 -27.55
C ARG A 590 4.63 41.21 -26.68
N LEU A 591 5.13 39.98 -26.81
CA LEU A 591 4.68 38.86 -25.96
C LEU A 591 5.00 39.13 -24.49
N ARG A 592 6.21 39.60 -24.19
CA ARG A 592 6.60 39.97 -22.82
C ARG A 592 5.76 41.10 -22.25
N GLU A 593 5.49 42.15 -23.03
CA GLU A 593 4.60 43.25 -22.64
C GLU A 593 3.17 42.74 -22.38
N TYR A 594 2.67 41.85 -23.24
CA TYR A 594 1.37 41.21 -23.08
C TYR A 594 1.27 40.37 -21.80
N GLU A 595 2.28 39.56 -21.48
CA GLU A 595 2.31 38.76 -20.24
C GLU A 595 2.24 39.66 -19.02
N HIS A 596 3.05 40.72 -18.99
CA HIS A 596 3.07 41.70 -17.91
C HIS A 596 1.71 42.39 -17.73
N ASP A 597 1.12 42.89 -18.82
CA ASP A 597 -0.20 43.53 -18.81
C ASP A 597 -1.30 42.56 -18.34
N LYS A 598 -1.21 41.28 -18.73
CA LYS A 598 -2.16 40.26 -18.28
C LYS A 598 -2.06 40.00 -16.79
N PHE A 599 -0.87 39.88 -16.22
CA PHE A 599 -0.70 39.75 -14.77
C PHE A 599 -1.27 40.96 -14.02
N GLN A 600 -0.96 42.18 -14.48
CA GLN A 600 -1.53 43.38 -13.88
C GLN A 600 -3.05 43.40 -13.95
N SER A 601 -3.65 42.96 -15.07
CA SER A 601 -5.09 42.87 -15.21
C SER A 601 -5.72 41.87 -14.22
N MET A 602 -5.09 40.71 -14.00
CA MET A 602 -5.56 39.70 -13.04
C MET A 602 -5.52 40.22 -11.60
N ILE A 603 -4.41 40.85 -11.22
CA ILE A 603 -4.23 41.45 -9.90
C ILE A 603 -5.25 42.57 -9.67
N LYS A 604 -5.50 43.40 -10.70
CA LYS A 604 -6.50 44.45 -10.65
C LYS A 604 -7.91 43.88 -10.45
N MET A 605 -8.28 42.82 -11.18
CA MET A 605 -9.58 42.15 -10.99
C MET A 605 -9.77 41.67 -9.55
N VAL A 606 -8.74 41.10 -8.93
CA VAL A 606 -8.79 40.69 -7.52
C VAL A 606 -8.97 41.89 -6.59
N LYS A 607 -8.19 42.97 -6.78
CA LYS A 607 -8.30 44.19 -5.97
C LYS A 607 -9.65 44.88 -6.11
N ASP A 608 -10.19 44.96 -7.32
CA ASP A 608 -11.45 45.63 -7.60
C ASP A 608 -12.62 44.95 -6.86
N THR A 609 -12.50 43.65 -6.54
CA THR A 609 -13.48 42.94 -5.70
C THR A 609 -13.36 43.24 -4.20
N GLY A 610 -12.25 43.85 -3.76
CA GLY A 610 -11.96 44.15 -2.36
C GLY A 610 -11.41 42.97 -1.55
N ALA A 611 -10.86 41.94 -2.22
CA ALA A 611 -10.14 40.85 -1.56
C ALA A 611 -8.79 41.33 -1.02
N ASN A 612 -8.37 40.78 0.12
CA ASN A 612 -7.09 41.11 0.77
C ASN A 612 -6.18 39.90 1.00
N LEU A 613 -6.61 38.71 0.63
CA LEU A 613 -5.83 37.48 0.66
C LEU A 613 -6.26 36.60 -0.50
N VAL A 614 -5.30 36.01 -1.19
CA VAL A 614 -5.54 35.13 -2.33
C VAL A 614 -5.10 33.71 -2.00
N ILE A 615 -5.97 32.73 -2.25
CA ILE A 615 -5.68 31.31 -2.06
C ILE A 615 -5.88 30.62 -3.39
N CYS A 616 -4.81 30.03 -3.93
CA CYS A 616 -4.81 29.33 -5.20
C CYS A 616 -4.55 27.83 -5.03
N GLN A 617 -5.33 27.02 -5.77
CA GLN A 617 -5.10 25.58 -5.86
C GLN A 617 -3.77 25.25 -6.52
N TRP A 618 -3.48 25.95 -7.62
CA TRP A 618 -2.27 25.75 -8.41
C TRP A 618 -1.18 26.74 -8.01
N GLY A 619 0.02 26.47 -8.51
CA GLY A 619 1.13 27.41 -8.45
C GLY A 619 0.85 28.70 -9.23
N PHE A 620 1.77 29.65 -9.05
CA PHE A 620 1.88 30.83 -9.88
C PHE A 620 3.36 31.18 -10.09
N ASP A 621 3.65 31.81 -11.23
CA ASP A 621 5.01 32.18 -11.64
C ASP A 621 5.65 33.20 -10.68
N ASP A 622 6.98 33.24 -10.64
CA ASP A 622 7.73 34.15 -9.74
C ASP A 622 7.46 35.63 -10.05
N GLU A 623 7.23 35.99 -11.33
CA GLU A 623 6.84 37.35 -11.72
C GLU A 623 5.47 37.72 -11.13
N ALA A 624 4.49 36.82 -11.20
CA ALA A 624 3.17 37.02 -10.60
C ALA A 624 3.28 37.16 -9.07
N ASN A 625 4.11 36.34 -8.43
CA ASN A 625 4.35 36.40 -6.98
C ASN A 625 4.94 37.76 -6.55
N HIS A 626 5.93 38.26 -7.31
CA HIS A 626 6.52 39.58 -7.06
C HIS A 626 5.49 40.71 -7.25
N LEU A 627 4.68 40.64 -8.31
CA LEU A 627 3.65 41.64 -8.59
C LEU A 627 2.54 41.64 -7.52
N LEU A 628 2.14 40.47 -7.01
CA LEU A 628 1.20 40.35 -5.89
C LEU A 628 1.75 41.01 -4.63
N MET A 629 3.04 40.78 -4.32
CA MET A 629 3.73 41.40 -3.20
C MET A 629 3.82 42.93 -3.33
N GLN A 630 4.22 43.46 -4.49
CA GLN A 630 4.25 44.92 -4.74
C GLN A 630 2.88 45.58 -4.60
N ASN A 631 1.82 44.79 -4.81
CA ASN A 631 0.44 45.23 -4.73
C ASN A 631 -0.18 45.02 -3.34
N ASP A 632 0.59 44.69 -2.31
CA ASP A 632 0.08 44.43 -0.95
C ASP A 632 -1.04 43.36 -0.93
N LEU A 633 -0.94 42.35 -1.81
CA LEU A 633 -1.84 41.21 -1.87
C LEU A 633 -1.11 39.92 -1.47
N PRO A 634 -1.22 39.51 -0.20
CA PRO A 634 -0.73 38.22 0.25
C PRO A 634 -1.39 37.09 -0.53
N ALA A 635 -0.60 36.08 -0.90
CA ALA A 635 -1.07 34.95 -1.68
C ALA A 635 -0.50 33.62 -1.17
N VAL A 636 -1.29 32.56 -1.31
CA VAL A 636 -0.95 31.18 -0.96
C VAL A 636 -1.07 30.34 -2.23
N ARG A 637 -0.05 29.55 -2.54
CA ARG A 637 0.03 28.68 -3.73
C ARG A 637 -0.04 27.21 -3.35
N TRP A 638 -0.42 26.37 -4.30
CA TRP A 638 -0.41 24.90 -4.17
C TRP A 638 -1.27 24.36 -3.02
N VAL A 639 -2.45 24.96 -2.80
CA VAL A 639 -3.39 24.46 -1.78
C VAL A 639 -4.13 23.23 -2.31
N GLY A 640 -4.24 22.18 -1.51
CA GLY A 640 -4.89 20.94 -1.93
C GLY A 640 -6.37 21.14 -2.27
N GLY A 641 -6.91 20.30 -3.17
CA GLY A 641 -8.34 20.33 -3.52
C GLY A 641 -9.28 20.23 -2.31
N PRO A 642 -9.14 19.20 -1.45
CA PRO A 642 -9.94 19.07 -0.23
C PRO A 642 -9.76 20.25 0.75
N GLU A 643 -8.55 20.82 0.82
CA GLU A 643 -8.27 21.95 1.70
C GLU A 643 -8.99 23.22 1.23
N ILE A 644 -9.05 23.46 -0.08
CA ILE A 644 -9.79 24.59 -0.65
C ILE A 644 -11.29 24.48 -0.36
N GLU A 645 -11.85 23.27 -0.43
CA GLU A 645 -13.25 23.03 -0.10
C GLU A 645 -13.54 23.34 1.37
N LEU A 646 -12.67 22.89 2.29
CA LEU A 646 -12.78 23.21 3.71
C LEU A 646 -12.67 24.71 3.98
N ILE A 647 -11.74 25.41 3.32
CA ILE A 647 -11.60 26.87 3.44
C ILE A 647 -12.87 27.57 2.93
N ALA A 648 -13.45 27.11 1.82
CA ALA A 648 -14.68 27.66 1.28
C ALA A 648 -15.85 27.49 2.26
N ILE A 649 -16.02 26.29 2.83
CA ILE A 649 -17.07 25.99 3.81
C ILE A 649 -16.89 26.81 5.09
N ALA A 650 -15.67 26.89 5.63
CA ALA A 650 -15.38 27.63 6.85
C ALA A 650 -15.60 29.13 6.67
N THR A 651 -15.11 29.71 5.58
CA THR A 651 -15.17 31.16 5.34
C THR A 651 -16.48 31.61 4.68
N ASN A 652 -17.37 30.67 4.35
CA ASN A 652 -18.57 30.88 3.54
C ASN A 652 -18.27 31.55 2.18
N GLY A 653 -17.10 31.24 1.62
CA GLY A 653 -16.65 31.68 0.31
C GLY A 653 -17.08 30.71 -0.78
N ARG A 654 -17.08 31.16 -2.05
CA ARG A 654 -17.27 30.27 -3.20
C ARG A 654 -15.96 30.06 -3.91
N ILE A 655 -15.71 28.82 -4.31
CA ILE A 655 -14.56 28.47 -5.13
C ILE A 655 -14.76 29.06 -6.54
N VAL A 656 -13.85 29.92 -6.98
CA VAL A 656 -13.95 30.63 -8.25
C VAL A 656 -13.00 30.01 -9.29
N PRO A 657 -13.51 29.55 -10.44
CA PRO A 657 -12.70 28.87 -11.45
C PRO A 657 -12.00 29.81 -12.44
N ARG A 658 -12.46 31.07 -12.57
CA ARG A 658 -11.93 32.07 -13.51
C ARG A 658 -11.93 33.46 -12.87
N PHE A 659 -10.91 34.26 -13.12
CA PHE A 659 -10.79 35.62 -12.58
C PHE A 659 -11.99 36.53 -12.94
N GLU A 660 -12.56 36.37 -14.14
CA GLU A 660 -13.72 37.13 -14.61
C GLU A 660 -14.99 36.84 -13.80
N ASP A 661 -15.08 35.66 -13.20
CA ASP A 661 -16.22 35.26 -12.38
C ASP A 661 -16.06 35.73 -10.92
N LEU A 662 -14.96 36.42 -10.57
CA LEU A 662 -14.72 36.91 -9.23
C LEU A 662 -15.64 38.10 -8.92
N SER A 663 -16.38 38.00 -7.83
CA SER A 663 -17.32 39.04 -7.37
C SER A 663 -17.23 39.19 -5.86
N PRO A 664 -17.50 40.38 -5.29
CA PRO A 664 -17.41 40.61 -3.84
C PRO A 664 -18.25 39.65 -2.98
N GLU A 665 -19.38 39.16 -3.52
CA GLU A 665 -20.28 38.21 -2.86
C GLU A 665 -19.70 36.79 -2.72
N LYS A 666 -18.70 36.45 -3.54
CA LYS A 666 -18.07 35.13 -3.57
C LYS A 666 -16.86 35.04 -2.65
N LEU A 667 -16.41 36.16 -2.08
CA LEU A 667 -15.25 36.19 -1.20
C LEU A 667 -15.56 35.54 0.14
N GLY A 668 -14.63 34.71 0.62
CA GLY A 668 -14.68 34.15 1.96
C GLY A 668 -14.38 35.22 3.01
N LYS A 669 -14.96 35.11 4.21
CA LYS A 669 -14.72 36.02 5.34
C LYS A 669 -14.09 35.27 6.51
N ALA A 670 -12.95 35.78 7.00
CA ALA A 670 -12.30 35.33 8.23
C ALA A 670 -11.76 36.51 9.03
N GLY A 671 -11.84 36.46 10.35
CA GLY A 671 -11.34 37.56 11.21
C GLY A 671 -9.82 37.63 11.26
N LEU A 672 -9.14 36.49 11.28
CA LEU A 672 -7.68 36.42 11.42
C LEU A 672 -7.07 35.31 10.55
N VAL A 673 -6.13 35.68 9.68
CA VAL A 673 -5.24 34.72 9.03
C VAL A 673 -3.82 35.00 9.49
N ARG A 674 -3.14 34.00 10.04
CA ARG A 674 -1.77 34.13 10.53
C ARG A 674 -0.91 32.95 10.17
N GLU A 675 0.32 33.24 9.84
CA GLU A 675 1.38 32.26 9.66
C GLU A 675 1.98 31.93 11.03
N VAL A 676 1.99 30.65 11.38
CA VAL A 676 2.50 30.16 12.67
C VAL A 676 3.65 29.22 12.40
N THR A 677 4.80 29.54 12.98
CA THR A 677 5.94 28.63 13.08
C THR A 677 5.73 27.69 14.25
N PHE A 678 5.80 26.38 13.99
CA PHE A 678 5.60 25.38 15.03
C PHE A 678 6.86 24.53 15.24
N GLY A 679 7.52 24.71 16.38
CA GLY A 679 8.69 23.91 16.78
C GLY A 679 10.03 24.54 16.39
N THR A 680 11.07 23.71 16.30
CA THR A 680 12.44 24.12 15.95
C THR A 680 12.77 23.97 14.46
N THR A 681 12.02 23.14 13.73
CA THR A 681 12.02 23.14 12.27
C THR A 681 11.36 24.45 11.81
N ARG A 682 11.98 25.16 10.87
CA ARG A 682 11.50 26.48 10.39
C ARG A 682 10.21 26.38 9.56
N ASP A 683 9.45 25.31 9.73
CA ASP A 683 8.23 25.05 8.99
C ASP A 683 7.12 25.98 9.48
N LYS A 684 6.44 26.57 8.51
CA LYS A 684 5.37 27.53 8.74
C LYS A 684 4.08 26.95 8.21
N MET A 685 3.01 27.17 8.96
CA MET A 685 1.68 26.78 8.56
C MET A 685 0.73 27.97 8.66
N LEU A 686 -0.26 27.99 7.78
CA LEU A 686 -1.26 29.03 7.74
C LEU A 686 -2.47 28.62 8.58
N VAL A 687 -2.81 29.45 9.56
CA VAL A 687 -3.99 29.27 10.40
C VAL A 687 -5.02 30.32 10.01
N ILE A 688 -6.22 29.87 9.67
CA ILE A 688 -7.38 30.72 9.36
C ILE A 688 -8.39 30.56 10.49
N GLU A 689 -8.60 31.63 11.28
CA GLU A 689 -9.43 31.66 12.48
C GLU A 689 -10.56 32.71 12.34
N GLU A 690 -11.56 32.64 13.22
CA GLU A 690 -12.71 33.57 13.25
C GLU A 690 -13.48 33.59 11.92
N CYS A 691 -13.68 32.40 11.34
CA CYS A 691 -14.40 32.24 10.08
C CYS A 691 -15.91 32.52 10.24
N ALA A 692 -16.56 32.98 9.16
CA ALA A 692 -18.00 33.27 9.16
C ALA A 692 -18.87 32.06 9.52
N ASN A 693 -18.42 30.85 9.19
CA ASN A 693 -19.03 29.59 9.59
C ASN A 693 -18.14 28.90 10.62
N ALA A 694 -18.60 28.86 11.88
CA ALA A 694 -17.87 28.23 12.99
C ALA A 694 -17.96 26.69 12.99
N ARG A 695 -18.64 26.08 12.02
CA ARG A 695 -18.88 24.63 11.95
C ARG A 695 -17.71 23.82 11.38
N THR A 696 -16.62 24.45 10.96
CA THR A 696 -15.42 23.74 10.51
C THR A 696 -14.30 23.92 11.51
N VAL A 697 -13.73 22.81 11.97
CA VAL A 697 -12.67 22.80 12.99
C VAL A 697 -11.52 21.94 12.52
N THR A 698 -10.30 22.32 12.92
CA THR A 698 -9.10 21.54 12.66
C THR A 698 -8.44 21.18 13.98
N VAL A 699 -8.26 19.89 14.25
CA VAL A 699 -7.43 19.44 15.36
C VAL A 699 -6.00 19.28 14.86
N PHE A 700 -5.08 20.01 15.49
CA PHE A 700 -3.67 19.99 15.12
C PHE A 700 -2.85 19.22 16.15
N VAL A 701 -2.43 18.01 15.78
CA VAL A 701 -1.71 17.06 16.62
C VAL A 701 -0.20 17.27 16.51
N ARG A 702 0.48 17.30 17.65
CA ARG A 702 1.94 17.43 17.76
C ARG A 702 2.53 16.22 18.47
N GLY A 703 3.76 15.85 18.12
CA GLY A 703 4.42 14.70 18.71
C GLY A 703 5.91 14.66 18.37
N SER A 704 6.69 13.97 19.20
CA SER A 704 8.15 13.95 19.06
C SER A 704 8.63 13.15 17.85
N ASN A 705 7.87 12.17 17.39
CA ASN A 705 8.17 11.35 16.22
C ASN A 705 6.91 11.06 15.40
N LYS A 706 7.07 10.75 14.12
CA LYS A 706 5.97 10.45 13.18
C LYS A 706 5.03 9.37 13.70
N MET A 707 5.57 8.27 14.23
CA MET A 707 4.74 7.18 14.80
C MET A 707 3.81 7.65 15.91
N ILE A 708 4.28 8.56 16.78
CA ILE A 708 3.47 9.10 17.88
C ILE A 708 2.39 10.03 17.34
N VAL A 709 2.71 10.84 16.33
CA VAL A 709 1.74 11.73 15.69
C VAL A 709 0.64 10.91 15.01
N ASP A 710 1.00 9.91 14.22
CA ASP A 710 0.05 9.08 13.48
C ASP A 710 -0.84 8.28 14.45
N GLU A 711 -0.26 7.72 15.51
CA GLU A 711 -1.04 7.02 16.55
C GLU A 711 -1.92 7.98 17.37
N ALA A 712 -1.46 9.19 17.67
CA ALA A 712 -2.29 10.18 18.34
C ALA A 712 -3.47 10.67 17.48
N LYS A 713 -3.28 10.77 16.15
CA LYS A 713 -4.38 11.06 15.21
C LYS A 713 -5.44 9.96 15.24
N ARG A 714 -5.01 8.69 15.21
CA ARG A 714 -5.92 7.52 15.32
C ARG A 714 -6.63 7.51 16.67
N ALA A 715 -5.90 7.68 17.77
CA ALA A 715 -6.48 7.73 19.10
C ALA A 715 -7.55 8.81 19.24
N LEU A 716 -7.30 9.98 18.64
CA LEU A 716 -8.27 11.07 18.58
C LEU A 716 -9.48 10.73 17.71
N HIS A 717 -9.29 10.06 16.56
CA HIS A 717 -10.38 9.63 15.70
C HIS A 717 -11.40 8.78 16.47
N ASP A 718 -10.95 7.74 17.17
CA ASP A 718 -11.82 6.87 17.96
C ASP A 718 -12.53 7.63 19.08
N ALA A 719 -11.87 8.62 19.69
CA ALA A 719 -12.49 9.47 20.70
C ALA A 719 -13.58 10.36 20.10
N LEU A 720 -13.35 10.94 18.92
CA LEU A 720 -14.37 11.70 18.19
C LEU A 720 -15.56 10.81 17.82
N CYS A 721 -15.30 9.58 17.37
CA CYS A 721 -16.32 8.60 17.03
C CYS A 721 -17.14 8.19 18.26
N ALA A 722 -16.50 7.93 19.40
CA ALA A 722 -17.17 7.62 20.67
C ALA A 722 -18.11 8.76 21.12
N VAL A 723 -17.65 10.02 21.02
CA VAL A 723 -18.47 11.20 21.35
C VAL A 723 -19.62 11.37 20.35
N ARG A 724 -19.36 11.22 19.03
CA ARG A 724 -20.42 11.23 18.00
C ARG A 724 -21.51 10.23 18.36
N ASN A 725 -21.13 9.00 18.68
CA ASN A 725 -22.09 7.92 18.90
C ASN A 725 -23.07 8.27 20.03
N LEU A 726 -22.61 8.92 21.10
CA LEU A 726 -23.46 9.41 22.19
C LEU A 726 -24.33 10.61 21.81
N VAL A 727 -23.82 11.49 20.95
CA VAL A 727 -24.59 12.63 20.45
C VAL A 727 -25.76 12.18 19.56
N VAL A 728 -25.52 11.15 18.73
CA VAL A 728 -26.53 10.55 17.86
C VAL A 728 -27.55 9.75 18.68
N ASP A 729 -27.08 8.83 19.53
CA ASP A 729 -27.89 8.01 20.43
C ASP A 729 -27.26 7.96 21.83
N ASN A 730 -27.95 8.57 22.79
CA ASN A 730 -27.46 8.70 24.16
C ASN A 730 -27.68 7.44 25.03
N ARG A 731 -28.10 6.33 24.41
CA ARG A 731 -28.22 5.04 25.07
C ARG A 731 -26.88 4.33 25.15
N VAL A 732 -26.57 3.79 26.32
CA VAL A 732 -25.32 3.08 26.60
C VAL A 732 -25.58 1.73 27.24
N VAL A 733 -24.62 0.83 27.11
CA VAL A 733 -24.55 -0.42 27.85
C VAL A 733 -23.24 -0.47 28.61
N TYR A 734 -23.16 -1.31 29.63
CA TYR A 734 -21.96 -1.39 30.45
C TYR A 734 -20.90 -2.28 29.79
N GLY A 735 -19.69 -1.74 29.65
CA GLY A 735 -18.56 -2.38 28.97
C GLY A 735 -17.88 -3.43 29.85
N GLY A 736 -16.57 -3.61 29.70
CA GLY A 736 -15.79 -4.56 30.52
C GLY A 736 -16.29 -6.01 30.44
N GLY A 737 -16.97 -6.36 29.34
CA GLY A 737 -17.63 -7.67 29.15
C GLY A 737 -18.94 -7.85 29.92
N ALA A 738 -19.43 -6.85 30.68
CA ALA A 738 -20.68 -6.97 31.45
C ALA A 738 -21.90 -7.21 30.55
N ALA A 739 -22.03 -6.42 29.47
CA ALA A 739 -23.06 -6.59 28.46
C ALA A 739 -23.00 -7.97 27.78
N ASP A 740 -21.80 -8.44 27.46
CA ASP A 740 -21.57 -9.74 26.80
C ASP A 740 -21.98 -10.92 27.70
N ILE A 741 -21.62 -10.86 28.99
CA ILE A 741 -22.04 -11.86 29.99
C ILE A 741 -23.55 -11.86 30.17
N SER A 742 -24.17 -10.67 30.22
CA SER A 742 -25.61 -10.54 30.39
C SER A 742 -26.37 -11.12 29.20
N CYS A 743 -25.89 -10.85 27.97
CA CYS A 743 -26.45 -11.41 26.74
C CYS A 743 -26.23 -12.93 26.66
N SER A 744 -25.06 -13.43 27.08
CA SER A 744 -24.77 -14.87 27.16
C SER A 744 -25.78 -15.60 28.03
N LEU A 745 -26.10 -15.05 29.21
CA LEU A 745 -27.12 -15.60 30.10
C LEU A 745 -28.53 -15.56 29.49
N ALA A 746 -28.90 -14.43 28.88
CA ALA A 746 -30.21 -14.27 28.25
C ALA A 746 -30.42 -15.24 27.07
N VAL A 747 -29.42 -15.37 26.21
CA VAL A 747 -29.44 -16.30 25.06
C VAL A 747 -29.47 -17.75 25.53
N ALA A 748 -28.68 -18.10 26.56
CA ALA A 748 -28.69 -19.46 27.12
C ALA A 748 -30.07 -19.83 27.69
N LYS A 749 -30.73 -18.90 28.39
CA LYS A 749 -32.09 -19.10 28.90
C LYS A 749 -33.10 -19.25 27.77
N ALA A 750 -33.03 -18.41 26.74
CA ALA A 750 -33.90 -18.51 25.57
C ALA A 750 -33.70 -19.83 24.80
N ALA A 751 -32.47 -20.36 24.80
CA ALA A 751 -32.18 -21.65 24.20
C ALA A 751 -32.93 -22.80 24.92
N ASP A 752 -33.09 -22.74 26.24
CA ASP A 752 -33.79 -23.77 27.02
C ASP A 752 -35.31 -23.84 26.70
N GLU A 753 -35.89 -22.73 26.24
CA GLU A 753 -37.30 -22.66 25.83
C GLU A 753 -37.55 -23.26 24.44
N ILE A 754 -36.50 -23.43 23.63
CA ILE A 754 -36.60 -23.92 22.24
C ILE A 754 -36.34 -25.43 22.20
N PRO A 755 -37.32 -26.24 21.75
CA PRO A 755 -37.17 -27.70 21.68
C PRO A 755 -36.48 -28.21 20.40
N SER A 756 -36.06 -27.30 19.50
CA SER A 756 -35.51 -27.63 18.19
C SER A 756 -33.98 -27.72 18.20
N ILE A 757 -33.39 -28.20 17.11
CA ILE A 757 -31.91 -28.30 16.93
C ILE A 757 -31.22 -26.93 17.09
N GLU A 758 -31.93 -25.83 16.83
CA GLU A 758 -31.43 -24.45 16.98
C GLU A 758 -30.98 -24.15 18.41
N GLN A 759 -31.50 -24.87 19.42
CA GLN A 759 -31.06 -24.74 20.81
C GLN A 759 -29.54 -24.94 20.96
N TYR A 760 -28.93 -25.87 20.21
CA TYR A 760 -27.48 -26.09 20.28
C TYR A 760 -26.69 -24.92 19.68
N ALA A 761 -27.17 -24.33 18.59
CA ALA A 761 -26.58 -23.14 18.00
C ALA A 761 -26.72 -21.93 18.92
N MET A 762 -27.86 -21.75 19.58
CA MET A 762 -28.04 -20.66 20.55
C MET A 762 -27.13 -20.80 21.78
N ARG A 763 -26.95 -22.03 22.29
CA ARG A 763 -25.98 -22.27 23.38
C ARG A 763 -24.53 -22.01 22.93
N ALA A 764 -24.17 -22.40 21.71
CA ALA A 764 -22.87 -22.08 21.13
C ALA A 764 -22.66 -20.56 20.97
N PHE A 765 -23.68 -19.80 20.56
CA PHE A 765 -23.65 -18.34 20.51
C PHE A 765 -23.41 -17.73 21.90
N ALA A 766 -24.12 -18.22 22.92
CA ALA A 766 -23.91 -17.80 24.31
C ALA A 766 -22.48 -18.07 24.79
N SER A 767 -21.92 -19.24 24.49
CA SER A 767 -20.52 -19.55 24.79
C SER A 767 -19.53 -18.65 24.04
N ALA A 768 -19.84 -18.26 22.80
CA ALA A 768 -18.99 -17.36 22.02
C ALA A 768 -18.97 -15.94 22.60
N LEU A 769 -20.08 -15.45 23.16
CA LEU A 769 -20.14 -14.15 23.84
C LEU A 769 -19.21 -14.10 25.06
N ASP A 770 -18.95 -15.23 25.72
CA ASP A 770 -18.01 -15.31 26.84
C ASP A 770 -16.53 -15.10 26.39
N ALA A 771 -16.21 -15.14 25.09
CA ALA A 771 -14.84 -14.96 24.59
C ALA A 771 -14.29 -13.54 24.84
N VAL A 772 -15.15 -12.52 24.77
CA VAL A 772 -14.77 -11.12 25.02
C VAL A 772 -14.33 -10.90 26.49
N PRO A 773 -15.15 -11.23 27.51
CA PRO A 773 -14.73 -11.11 28.91
C PRO A 773 -13.55 -12.02 29.26
N LEU A 774 -13.43 -13.21 28.64
CA LEU A 774 -12.26 -14.08 28.82
C LEU A 774 -10.97 -13.40 28.34
N ALA A 775 -10.99 -12.82 27.13
CA ALA A 775 -9.86 -12.09 26.59
C ALA A 775 -9.49 -10.86 27.44
N LEU A 776 -10.48 -10.13 27.96
CA LEU A 776 -10.27 -9.01 28.87
C LEU A 776 -9.59 -9.44 30.18
N ALA A 777 -10.03 -10.55 30.77
CA ALA A 777 -9.43 -11.10 31.98
C ALA A 777 -7.99 -11.60 31.73
N GLU A 778 -7.77 -12.32 30.62
CA GLU A 778 -6.45 -12.82 30.20
C GLU A 778 -5.45 -11.67 30.01
N ASN A 779 -5.82 -10.64 29.25
CA ASN A 779 -4.97 -9.47 29.00
C ASN A 779 -4.70 -8.65 30.28
N SER A 780 -5.58 -8.76 31.29
CA SER A 780 -5.42 -8.08 32.58
C SER A 780 -4.60 -8.89 33.59
N GLY A 781 -4.14 -10.08 33.23
CA GLY A 781 -3.39 -10.97 34.13
C GLY A 781 -4.25 -11.65 35.20
N LEU A 782 -5.58 -11.64 35.03
CA LEU A 782 -6.52 -12.34 35.90
C LEU A 782 -6.72 -13.77 35.41
N SER A 783 -7.15 -14.67 36.31
CA SER A 783 -7.56 -16.03 35.95
C SER A 783 -8.86 -15.99 35.13
N PRO A 784 -8.86 -16.27 33.82
CA PRO A 784 -10.02 -15.97 32.97
C PRO A 784 -11.26 -16.78 33.36
N ILE A 785 -11.07 -18.06 33.65
CA ILE A 785 -12.16 -18.99 33.97
C ILE A 785 -12.77 -18.66 35.34
N GLU A 786 -11.94 -18.43 36.36
CA GLU A 786 -12.43 -18.13 37.71
C GLU A 786 -13.15 -16.78 37.74
N THR A 787 -12.57 -15.75 37.11
CA THR A 787 -13.15 -14.40 37.06
C THR A 787 -14.48 -14.40 36.32
N LEU A 788 -14.56 -15.04 35.15
CA LEU A 788 -15.81 -15.14 34.40
C LEU A 788 -16.88 -15.90 35.20
N ALA A 789 -16.53 -17.03 35.79
CA ALA A 789 -17.46 -17.84 36.57
C ALA A 789 -18.02 -17.07 37.78
N GLU A 790 -17.17 -16.31 38.47
CA GLU A 790 -17.57 -15.45 39.58
C GLU A 790 -18.55 -14.36 39.13
N VAL A 791 -18.17 -13.56 38.13
CA VAL A 791 -19.00 -12.44 37.63
C VAL A 791 -20.32 -12.95 37.08
N LYS A 792 -20.32 -14.04 36.31
CA LYS A 792 -21.53 -14.67 35.76
C LYS A 792 -22.46 -15.18 36.86
N SER A 793 -21.91 -15.77 37.92
CA SER A 793 -22.68 -16.20 39.11
C SER A 793 -23.30 -15.00 39.84
N ARG A 794 -22.55 -13.90 39.98
CA ARG A 794 -23.04 -12.66 40.61
C ARG A 794 -24.15 -12.00 39.79
N GLN A 795 -24.00 -11.88 38.47
CA GLN A 795 -25.05 -11.34 37.60
C GLN A 795 -26.37 -12.12 37.75
N VAL A 796 -26.33 -13.45 37.85
CA VAL A 796 -27.53 -14.28 38.05
C VAL A 796 -28.14 -14.10 39.43
N LYS A 797 -27.32 -14.04 40.49
CA LYS A 797 -27.80 -13.93 41.88
C LYS A 797 -28.34 -12.54 42.21
N GLU A 798 -27.64 -11.51 41.75
CA GLU A 798 -27.92 -10.11 42.09
C GLU A 798 -28.87 -9.46 41.07
N GLY A 799 -28.99 -10.00 39.85
CA GLY A 799 -29.82 -9.44 38.80
C GLY A 799 -29.25 -8.15 38.18
N HIS A 800 -27.98 -7.83 38.45
CA HIS A 800 -27.29 -6.64 37.92
C HIS A 800 -26.51 -6.97 36.64
N SER A 801 -26.93 -6.41 35.51
CA SER A 801 -26.23 -6.51 34.22
C SER A 801 -24.99 -5.61 34.13
N THR A 802 -24.69 -4.83 35.18
CA THR A 802 -23.57 -3.87 35.23
C THR A 802 -22.25 -4.50 35.66
N LEU A 803 -22.27 -5.72 36.20
CA LEU A 803 -21.07 -6.39 36.73
C LEU A 803 -20.21 -6.94 35.59
N GLY A 804 -18.97 -6.47 35.47
CA GLY A 804 -18.00 -6.85 34.46
C GLY A 804 -16.65 -7.27 35.02
N ILE A 805 -15.67 -7.38 34.13
CA ILE A 805 -14.28 -7.70 34.46
C ILE A 805 -13.55 -6.43 34.88
N ASP A 806 -12.92 -6.45 36.05
CA ASP A 806 -12.08 -5.35 36.54
C ASP A 806 -10.68 -5.39 35.91
N CYS A 807 -10.53 -4.80 34.74
CA CYS A 807 -9.25 -4.77 34.02
C CYS A 807 -8.20 -3.84 34.67
N LEU A 808 -8.62 -2.93 35.56
CA LEU A 808 -7.73 -1.93 36.16
C LEU A 808 -7.31 -2.29 37.59
N GLY A 809 -7.93 -3.29 38.20
CA GLY A 809 -7.64 -3.74 39.56
C GLY A 809 -8.10 -2.74 40.63
N ARG A 810 -9.24 -2.09 40.40
CA ARG A 810 -9.85 -1.14 41.35
C ARG A 810 -10.53 -1.83 42.54
N GLY A 811 -10.77 -3.14 42.47
CA GLY A 811 -11.39 -3.94 43.52
C GLY A 811 -12.91 -3.89 43.51
N ASP A 812 -13.51 -3.39 42.42
CA ASP A 812 -14.95 -3.38 42.17
C ASP A 812 -15.20 -4.00 40.79
N ASN A 813 -16.32 -4.71 40.61
CA ASN A 813 -16.74 -5.26 39.32
C ASN A 813 -17.88 -4.44 38.69
N ASP A 814 -18.45 -3.46 39.38
CA ASP A 814 -19.53 -2.65 38.81
C ASP A 814 -18.97 -1.65 37.79
N MET A 815 -19.32 -1.86 36.52
CA MET A 815 -18.89 -1.00 35.42
C MET A 815 -19.58 0.36 35.46
N LYS A 816 -20.74 0.48 36.12
CA LYS A 816 -21.42 1.76 36.32
C LYS A 816 -20.62 2.67 37.25
N GLU A 817 -20.21 2.14 38.39
CA GLU A 817 -19.37 2.85 39.38
C GLU A 817 -17.99 3.15 38.82
N GLN A 818 -17.45 2.29 37.97
CA GLN A 818 -16.18 2.51 37.28
C GLN A 818 -16.25 3.45 36.08
N PHE A 819 -17.45 3.88 35.67
CA PHE A 819 -17.71 4.69 34.47
C PHE A 819 -17.21 4.04 33.17
N VAL A 820 -17.39 2.72 33.03
CA VAL A 820 -17.05 1.95 31.84
C VAL A 820 -18.34 1.61 31.10
N TYR A 821 -18.62 2.33 30.01
CA TYR A 821 -19.78 2.11 29.17
C TYR A 821 -19.40 2.16 27.69
N ASP A 822 -20.09 1.33 26.91
CA ASP A 822 -20.01 1.29 25.46
C ASP A 822 -21.31 1.89 24.90
N PRO A 823 -21.27 2.68 23.81
CA PRO A 823 -22.48 3.11 23.13
C PRO A 823 -23.32 1.91 22.69
N LEU A 824 -24.63 1.93 22.95
CA LEU A 824 -25.52 0.82 22.59
C LEU A 824 -25.46 0.52 21.09
N ILE A 825 -25.39 1.57 20.26
CA ILE A 825 -25.26 1.44 18.81
C ILE A 825 -24.01 0.66 18.40
N SER A 826 -22.89 0.87 19.09
CA SER A 826 -21.63 0.16 18.85
C SER A 826 -21.76 -1.32 19.14
N LYS A 827 -22.21 -1.69 20.36
CA LYS A 827 -22.33 -3.09 20.76
C LYS A 827 -23.33 -3.87 19.90
N ARG A 828 -24.46 -3.24 19.56
CA ARG A 828 -25.45 -3.82 18.64
C ARG A 828 -24.85 -4.09 17.27
N GLN A 829 -24.10 -3.14 16.72
CA GLN A 829 -23.50 -3.29 15.39
C GLN A 829 -22.45 -4.40 15.39
N GLN A 830 -21.63 -4.51 16.43
CA GLN A 830 -20.66 -5.60 16.58
C GLN A 830 -21.34 -6.98 16.53
N TYR A 831 -22.45 -7.17 17.24
CA TYR A 831 -23.18 -8.45 17.23
C TYR A 831 -23.77 -8.78 15.86
N LEU A 832 -24.35 -7.78 15.20
CA LEU A 832 -24.97 -7.94 13.87
C LEU A 832 -23.90 -8.26 12.81
N LEU A 833 -22.84 -7.46 12.73
CA LEU A 833 -21.78 -7.64 11.74
C LEU A 833 -21.04 -8.96 11.92
N ALA A 834 -20.68 -9.34 13.15
CA ALA A 834 -20.03 -10.62 13.43
C ALA A 834 -20.92 -11.80 13.01
N THR A 835 -22.21 -11.76 13.37
CA THR A 835 -23.17 -12.83 13.02
C THR A 835 -23.40 -12.92 11.51
N GLN A 836 -23.52 -11.77 10.83
CA GLN A 836 -23.68 -11.71 9.38
C GLN A 836 -22.48 -12.29 8.64
N LEU A 837 -21.26 -11.96 9.09
CA LEU A 837 -20.05 -12.55 8.51
C LEU A 837 -20.03 -14.07 8.73
N VAL A 838 -20.25 -14.54 9.96
CA VAL A 838 -20.25 -15.98 10.27
C VAL A 838 -21.27 -16.73 9.40
N ARG A 839 -22.45 -16.15 9.20
CA ARG A 839 -23.46 -16.69 8.28
C ARG A 839 -22.98 -16.75 6.83
N ALA A 840 -22.26 -15.74 6.36
CA ALA A 840 -21.68 -15.75 5.02
C ALA A 840 -20.61 -16.85 4.90
N VAL A 841 -19.70 -16.96 5.87
CA VAL A 841 -18.64 -17.96 5.89
C VAL A 841 -19.18 -19.38 5.94
N LEU A 842 -20.18 -19.67 6.79
CA LEU A 842 -20.80 -21.00 6.90
C LEU A 842 -21.60 -21.42 5.66
N LYS A 843 -21.93 -20.48 4.76
CA LYS A 843 -22.57 -20.77 3.47
C LYS A 843 -21.57 -21.08 2.36
N ILE A 844 -20.27 -20.87 2.59
CA ILE A 844 -19.21 -21.20 1.64
C ILE A 844 -18.79 -22.64 1.91
N ASP A 845 -19.40 -23.58 1.19
CA ASP A 845 -19.06 -25.00 1.23
C ASP A 845 -18.18 -25.44 0.07
N ASP A 846 -17.94 -24.57 -0.91
CA ASP A 846 -17.14 -24.86 -2.08
C ASP A 846 -16.19 -23.69 -2.37
N VAL A 847 -14.89 -23.94 -2.21
CA VAL A 847 -13.86 -22.99 -2.61
C VAL A 847 -13.10 -23.56 -3.77
N ILE A 848 -13.34 -22.93 -4.92
CA ILE A 848 -12.66 -23.18 -6.16
C ILE A 848 -11.53 -22.16 -6.25
N THR A 849 -10.36 -22.55 -5.78
CA THR A 849 -9.15 -21.82 -6.12
C THR A 849 -8.81 -22.24 -7.54
N ALA A 850 -8.89 -21.31 -8.48
CA ALA A 850 -8.14 -21.47 -9.70
C ALA A 850 -6.68 -21.50 -9.26
N GLY A 851 -6.03 -22.66 -9.34
CA GLY A 851 -4.62 -22.73 -9.04
C GLY A 851 -3.93 -21.73 -9.96
N GLU A 852 -3.16 -20.81 -9.38
CA GLU A 852 -1.88 -20.51 -10.01
C GLU A 852 -1.18 -21.87 -10.14
N ALA A 853 -0.70 -22.18 -11.34
CA ALA A 853 -0.19 -23.51 -11.61
C ALA A 853 0.93 -23.85 -10.62
N GLU A 854 0.71 -24.88 -9.79
CA GLU A 854 1.76 -25.43 -8.94
C GLU A 854 2.85 -26.05 -9.83
N GLU A 855 4.01 -25.38 -9.74
CA GLU A 855 5.42 -25.83 -9.81
C GLU A 855 5.86 -26.85 -10.86
#